data_AF-A0A7C2NH21-F1
#
_entry.id   AF-A0A7C2NH21-F1
#
_cell.length_a   1.000
_cell.length_b   1.000
_cell.length_c   1.000
_cell.angle_alpha   90.00
_cell.angle_beta   90.00
_cell.angle_gamma   90.00
#
_symmetry.space_group_name_H-M   'P 1'
#
loop_
_entity.id
_entity.type
_entity.pdbx_description
1 polymer ?
#
loop_
_entity_poly.entity_id
_entity_poly.type
_entity_poly.pdbx_seq_one_letter_code
_entity_poly.pdbx_strand_id
1 'polypeptide(L)'
;MPRRPRPGGALVALAALAAAAALPAPARAQLTSEEQRCVSVLNGAWLALLKARDADALRCLKQVAAGKAAPEACLGADATGKVAKAEARAAKAAEKHCPDPGPVFGATSASTVAAAAADAADAGLEALFGADPALVAKAADAEGAACQQEAAKRQLKLLETWAAEANKAKRAALRGAKGAVPAADAAALGAAIDAALAASAKLAKARDGLASAIAGRCPADRLDELFDCGDAATPEELAACAADAAADAACSALEAADGLTLDCPHEALEVGAASRSVLPLVDGSYDYLGAGFPARGDPFDPGIPVPAWDDGRIAVGNGASESFWVRDDVRATAVALRRRGQPEIVVIVATDLYMVFRVDADGIRAKVAELVGSQLAGRLRILVTATHNHHGPDTAFDVNHDWYEHMTDQVAAAVAEAVSNRRPATLQVAAGAHWFGAKDGTDPQIYDPSLHVLQASDANGDAIATLVQWNDHPEATLGWEPPLEAIEDDCALLGLVGDECRAEGRYFTADFPGILREDLKARYGGEVAFLNGALGVIIGPGGAQVWEVDETHPLGNQMVAPPGAVAPGGGTNYTEENFRRTEIIGEQLALAVGRLLDAATPLDRPLLSYDVHPFYTRLSNFGFRVLTVVDEETGRPSLGHTPAPLYECPPLGPKSDATCVDDGFEVLQDGAVGVAYRKGDHVKTAVEYVRLGPIGMMFLTGEIPSEITNGLPAGFRTAPEAWYAEDPELHAQGAAFTIPGFVRQRMSDTYEWTIGLGSDQLGYHVPISNFRALCVGDELIGEGVCQELYESGSIEYPDAVAGTTCKQVAESPTGTEPFLVVASCRYGQALGEADGHYEETNSAGWDLVEDLMDAVAALTGSEDSTEVNPDFPGWWPGRLPPGDLP
;
A
#
# COMPACT_ATOMS: atom_id res chain seq x y z
N MET A 1 33.98 -3.84 72.50
CA MET A 1 34.59 -5.17 72.75
C MET A 1 33.46 -6.19 72.77
N PRO A 2 33.66 -7.44 72.33
CA PRO A 2 34.82 -8.02 71.61
C PRO A 2 34.36 -8.85 70.36
N ARG A 3 35.15 -9.36 69.40
CA ARG A 3 36.58 -9.48 68.99
C ARG A 3 36.54 -10.02 67.53
N ARG A 4 37.15 -9.43 66.49
CA ARG A 4 38.57 -9.47 66.01
C ARG A 4 39.15 -10.88 65.76
N PRO A 5 39.95 -11.12 64.67
CA PRO A 5 41.29 -10.50 64.52
C PRO A 5 41.76 -10.08 63.09
N ARG A 6 42.93 -9.39 63.10
CA ARG A 6 43.80 -8.76 62.06
C ARG A 6 44.77 -9.77 61.38
N PRO A 7 45.82 -9.41 60.58
CA PRO A 7 46.17 -8.21 59.73
C PRO A 7 46.75 -8.55 58.31
N GLY A 8 46.99 -7.51 57.47
CA GLY A 8 48.25 -7.42 56.69
C GLY A 8 48.16 -6.97 55.21
N GLY A 9 48.94 -5.93 54.84
CA GLY A 9 49.56 -5.83 53.50
C GLY A 9 49.19 -4.65 52.58
N ALA A 10 50.06 -3.64 52.57
CA ALA A 10 50.49 -2.74 51.48
C ALA A 10 49.69 -2.66 50.14
N LEU A 11 49.34 -1.44 49.69
CA LEU A 11 50.10 -0.64 48.70
C LEU A 11 49.36 0.67 48.37
N VAL A 12 50.14 1.75 48.23
CA VAL A 12 49.72 3.11 47.85
C VAL A 12 49.89 3.27 46.33
N ALA A 13 48.91 3.81 45.61
CA ALA A 13 49.13 4.75 44.50
C ALA A 13 47.83 5.34 43.92
N LEU A 14 47.73 6.66 44.02
CA LEU A 14 47.15 7.66 43.09
C LEU A 14 45.99 7.28 42.16
N ALA A 15 44.87 8.00 42.30
CA ALA A 15 44.09 8.52 41.18
C ALA A 15 43.29 9.77 41.61
N ALA A 16 43.89 10.95 41.44
CA ALA A 16 43.18 12.23 41.47
C ALA A 16 43.90 13.18 40.50
N LEU A 17 43.40 13.28 39.26
CA LEU A 17 43.50 14.44 38.35
C LEU A 17 43.10 13.99 36.93
N ALA A 18 41.91 14.41 36.48
CA ALA A 18 41.65 14.91 35.13
C ALA A 18 40.14 15.12 34.92
N ALA A 19 39.59 16.16 35.55
CA ALA A 19 38.46 16.87 34.95
C ALA A 19 39.08 17.84 33.92
N ALA A 20 39.29 17.36 32.71
CA ALA A 20 39.52 18.18 31.54
C ALA A 20 38.27 18.08 30.68
N ALA A 21 37.58 19.21 30.53
CA ALA A 21 36.46 19.37 29.63
C ALA A 21 36.82 18.83 28.24
N ALA A 22 36.01 17.89 27.73
CA ALA A 22 35.95 17.63 26.31
C ALA A 22 35.31 18.86 25.65
N LEU A 23 36.15 19.81 25.25
CA LEU A 23 35.75 20.79 24.25
C LEU A 23 35.44 20.00 22.97
N PRO A 24 34.36 20.31 22.23
CA PRO A 24 34.19 19.79 20.89
C PRO A 24 35.42 20.17 20.08
N ALA A 25 35.99 19.20 19.36
CA ALA A 25 37.02 19.51 18.37
C ALA A 25 36.47 20.58 17.42
N PRO A 26 37.26 21.60 17.02
CA PRO A 26 36.78 22.57 16.05
C PRO A 26 36.32 21.82 14.79
N ALA A 27 35.09 22.09 14.34
CA ALA A 27 34.57 21.58 13.08
C ALA A 27 35.63 21.78 11.99
N ARG A 28 36.10 20.69 11.38
CA ARG A 28 37.02 20.74 10.24
C ARG A 28 36.28 21.39 9.08
N ALA A 29 36.44 22.70 8.91
CA ALA A 29 35.68 23.49 7.96
C ALA A 29 36.22 23.48 6.52
N GLN A 30 37.22 22.65 6.17
CA GLN A 30 37.74 22.59 4.79
C GLN A 30 38.51 21.30 4.53
N LEU A 31 38.29 20.67 3.37
CA LEU A 31 39.08 19.51 2.91
C LEU A 31 40.55 19.88 2.71
N THR A 32 41.44 19.01 3.17
CA THR A 32 42.89 19.08 2.92
C THR A 32 43.22 18.90 1.45
N SER A 33 44.44 19.28 1.04
CA SER A 33 44.91 19.09 -0.33
C SER A 33 44.90 17.62 -0.78
N GLU A 34 45.06 16.67 0.15
CA GLU A 34 45.01 15.23 -0.13
C GLU A 34 43.56 14.76 -0.33
N GLU A 35 42.64 15.19 0.52
CA GLU A 35 41.20 14.93 0.38
C GLU A 35 40.65 15.55 -0.92
N GLN A 36 41.00 16.80 -1.23
CA GLN A 36 40.63 17.44 -2.51
C GLN A 36 41.18 16.68 -3.73
N ARG A 37 42.36 16.07 -3.59
CA ARG A 37 42.95 15.22 -4.63
C ARG A 37 42.19 13.92 -4.80
N CYS A 38 41.83 13.25 -3.70
CA CYS A 38 40.96 12.07 -3.70
C CYS A 38 39.66 12.35 -4.46
N VAL A 39 38.95 13.40 -4.03
CA VAL A 39 37.71 13.88 -4.65
C VAL A 39 37.90 14.10 -6.15
N SER A 40 38.92 14.88 -6.54
CA SER A 40 39.15 15.18 -7.96
C SER A 40 39.47 13.94 -8.81
N VAL A 41 40.06 12.91 -8.23
CA VAL A 41 40.44 11.69 -8.93
C VAL A 41 39.25 10.75 -9.08
N LEU A 42 38.46 10.54 -8.02
CA LEU A 42 37.24 9.74 -8.04
C LEU A 42 36.21 10.30 -9.02
N ASN A 43 36.00 11.61 -9.01
CA ASN A 43 35.18 12.32 -9.99
C ASN A 43 35.64 12.15 -11.44
N GLY A 44 36.96 12.15 -11.64
CA GLY A 44 37.55 11.91 -12.95
C GLY A 44 37.31 10.47 -13.42
N ALA A 45 37.28 9.52 -12.49
CA ALA A 45 36.94 8.13 -12.76
C ALA A 45 35.45 7.97 -13.06
N TRP A 46 34.56 8.62 -12.30
CA TRP A 46 33.12 8.69 -12.55
C TRP A 46 32.81 9.10 -14.01
N LEU A 47 33.33 10.25 -14.45
CA LEU A 47 33.14 10.72 -15.83
C LEU A 47 33.74 9.79 -16.89
N ALA A 48 34.83 9.09 -16.56
CA ALA A 48 35.45 8.14 -17.48
C ALA A 48 34.64 6.85 -17.62
N LEU A 49 34.02 6.40 -16.53
CA LEU A 49 33.14 5.24 -16.49
C LEU A 49 31.83 5.53 -17.21
N LEU A 50 31.22 6.68 -16.93
CA LEU A 50 30.03 7.16 -17.62
C LEU A 50 30.21 7.14 -19.15
N LYS A 51 31.31 7.74 -19.64
CA LYS A 51 31.66 7.71 -21.07
C LYS A 51 31.89 6.31 -21.64
N ALA A 52 32.38 5.39 -20.83
CA ALA A 52 32.56 4.00 -21.26
C ALA A 52 31.20 3.31 -21.41
N ARG A 53 30.28 3.56 -20.47
CA ARG A 53 28.91 3.07 -20.47
C ARG A 53 28.12 3.63 -21.65
N ASP A 54 28.10 4.94 -21.84
CA ASP A 54 27.44 5.62 -22.96
C ASP A 54 27.90 5.08 -24.32
N ALA A 55 29.20 4.80 -24.45
CA ALA A 55 29.77 4.28 -25.68
C ALA A 55 29.31 2.86 -26.00
N ASP A 56 29.07 2.02 -24.98
CA ASP A 56 28.57 0.65 -25.17
C ASP A 56 27.04 0.63 -25.33
N ALA A 57 26.30 1.52 -24.65
CA ALA A 57 24.87 1.70 -24.91
C ALA A 57 24.61 2.17 -26.36
N LEU A 58 25.37 3.15 -26.86
CA LEU A 58 25.31 3.57 -28.28
C LEU A 58 25.75 2.50 -29.26
N ARG A 59 26.60 1.55 -28.84
CA ARG A 59 26.95 0.39 -29.64
C ARG A 59 25.76 -0.56 -29.72
N CYS A 60 25.10 -0.84 -28.59
CA CYS A 60 23.91 -1.67 -28.54
C CYS A 60 22.81 -1.12 -29.45
N LEU A 61 22.45 0.16 -29.33
CA LEU A 61 21.45 0.82 -30.19
C LEU A 61 21.80 0.71 -31.70
N LYS A 62 23.09 0.67 -32.05
CA LYS A 62 23.53 0.43 -33.44
C LYS A 62 23.38 -1.02 -33.89
N GLN A 63 23.57 -1.99 -32.99
CA GLN A 63 23.37 -3.41 -33.28
C GLN A 63 21.87 -3.72 -33.41
N VAL A 64 21.05 -3.20 -32.50
CA VAL A 64 19.58 -3.34 -32.54
C VAL A 64 19.03 -2.78 -33.84
N ALA A 65 19.37 -1.54 -34.18
CA ALA A 65 18.96 -0.94 -35.45
C ALA A 65 19.47 -1.69 -36.69
N ALA A 66 20.56 -2.47 -36.57
CA ALA A 66 21.08 -3.31 -37.65
C ALA A 66 20.47 -4.72 -37.68
N GLY A 67 19.56 -5.05 -36.76
CA GLY A 67 18.98 -6.39 -36.59
C GLY A 67 19.98 -7.44 -36.11
N LYS A 68 21.01 -7.02 -35.36
CA LYS A 68 22.14 -7.87 -34.92
C LYS A 68 22.13 -8.21 -33.43
N ALA A 69 21.27 -7.56 -32.65
CA ALA A 69 21.09 -7.81 -31.22
C ALA A 69 19.66 -7.42 -30.84
N ALA A 70 19.15 -8.05 -29.79
CA ALA A 70 17.95 -7.58 -29.10
C ALA A 70 18.35 -6.56 -28.01
N PRO A 71 17.52 -5.55 -27.70
CA PRO A 71 17.79 -4.53 -26.68
C PRO A 71 18.23 -5.13 -25.34
N GLU A 72 17.46 -6.07 -24.81
CA GLU A 72 17.66 -6.78 -23.54
C GLU A 72 18.97 -7.59 -23.49
N ALA A 73 19.49 -7.98 -24.66
CA ALA A 73 20.72 -8.73 -24.77
C ALA A 73 21.99 -7.86 -24.77
N CYS A 74 21.87 -6.53 -24.98
CA CYS A 74 23.04 -5.66 -25.09
C CYS A 74 22.99 -4.34 -24.33
N LEU A 75 21.81 -3.83 -23.96
CA LEU A 75 21.71 -2.72 -23.02
C LEU A 75 22.20 -3.21 -21.66
N GLY A 76 22.93 -2.35 -20.95
CA GLY A 76 23.55 -2.72 -19.69
C GLY A 76 24.79 -3.63 -19.78
N ALA A 77 25.20 -4.10 -20.97
CA ALA A 77 26.34 -5.01 -21.12
C ALA A 77 27.69 -4.29 -21.32
N ASP A 78 28.78 -4.78 -20.68
CA ASP A 78 30.16 -4.33 -20.96
C ASP A 78 30.78 -5.10 -22.14
N ALA A 79 30.17 -4.94 -23.32
CA ALA A 79 30.54 -5.69 -24.52
C ALA A 79 32.00 -5.48 -24.97
N THR A 80 32.67 -4.41 -24.50
CA THR A 80 34.07 -4.13 -24.85
C THR A 80 35.07 -4.27 -23.70
N GLY A 81 34.62 -4.68 -22.51
CA GLY A 81 35.46 -4.74 -21.31
C GLY A 81 35.95 -3.35 -20.85
N LYS A 82 35.34 -2.26 -21.35
CA LYS A 82 35.78 -0.90 -21.07
C LYS A 82 35.19 -0.37 -19.78
N VAL A 83 33.98 -0.80 -19.42
CA VAL A 83 33.33 -0.44 -18.15
C VAL A 83 34.10 -1.06 -16.99
N ALA A 84 34.31 -2.39 -17.00
CA ALA A 84 35.11 -3.10 -15.99
C ALA A 84 36.55 -2.55 -15.88
N LYS A 85 37.14 -2.14 -17.01
CA LYS A 85 38.46 -1.49 -17.02
C LYS A 85 38.43 -0.09 -16.39
N ALA A 86 37.34 0.66 -16.53
CA ALA A 86 37.16 1.95 -15.89
C ALA A 86 36.92 1.78 -14.37
N GLU A 87 36.13 0.80 -13.95
CA GLU A 87 35.90 0.43 -12.54
C GLU A 87 37.21 0.06 -11.84
N ALA A 88 37.99 -0.84 -12.44
CA ALA A 88 39.29 -1.25 -11.90
C ALA A 88 40.26 -0.05 -11.79
N ARG A 89 40.15 0.93 -12.69
CA ARG A 89 40.91 2.18 -12.59
C ARG A 89 40.41 3.08 -11.48
N ALA A 90 39.09 3.17 -11.26
CA ALA A 90 38.50 3.94 -10.17
C ALA A 90 38.95 3.40 -8.81
N ALA A 91 38.84 2.08 -8.60
CA ALA A 91 39.30 1.40 -7.39
C ALA A 91 40.80 1.65 -7.12
N LYS A 92 41.65 1.44 -8.13
CA LYS A 92 43.09 1.69 -8.02
C LYS A 92 43.42 3.17 -7.75
N ALA A 93 42.61 4.08 -8.28
CA ALA A 93 42.82 5.50 -8.09
C ALA A 93 42.44 5.92 -6.67
N ALA A 94 41.38 5.35 -6.10
CA ALA A 94 41.02 5.53 -4.70
C ALA A 94 42.10 4.99 -3.76
N GLU A 95 42.56 3.74 -3.95
CA GLU A 95 43.62 3.13 -3.16
C GLU A 95 44.90 4.00 -3.13
N LYS A 96 45.23 4.64 -4.26
CA LYS A 96 46.45 5.44 -4.39
C LYS A 96 46.33 6.88 -3.88
N HIS A 97 45.13 7.45 -3.92
CA HIS A 97 44.94 8.90 -3.77
C HIS A 97 43.97 9.31 -2.66
N CYS A 98 43.25 8.37 -2.05
CA CYS A 98 42.31 8.64 -0.98
C CYS A 98 42.91 8.31 0.39
N PRO A 99 42.87 9.25 1.34
CA PRO A 99 43.30 9.00 2.71
C PRO A 99 42.32 8.07 3.43
N ASP A 100 42.75 7.50 4.57
CA ASP A 100 41.91 6.75 5.50
C ASP A 100 41.96 7.43 6.89
N PRO A 101 40.84 7.98 7.41
CA PRO A 101 39.52 8.01 6.78
C PRO A 101 39.46 8.92 5.54
N GLY A 102 38.53 8.62 4.64
CA GLY A 102 38.30 9.37 3.40
C GLY A 102 37.81 10.82 3.62
N PRO A 103 37.60 11.59 2.53
CA PRO A 103 37.12 12.96 2.64
C PRO A 103 35.75 13.02 3.33
N VAL A 104 35.56 14.01 4.20
CA VAL A 104 34.30 14.20 4.95
C VAL A 104 33.11 14.65 4.09
N PHE A 105 33.35 15.11 2.86
CA PHE A 105 32.32 15.40 1.86
C PHE A 105 32.89 15.40 0.44
N GLY A 106 32.01 15.28 -0.56
CA GLY A 106 32.38 15.47 -1.96
C GLY A 106 33.08 14.28 -2.60
N ALA A 107 33.03 13.08 -2.02
CA ALA A 107 33.26 11.81 -2.69
C ALA A 107 32.91 10.68 -1.73
N THR A 108 32.16 9.68 -2.20
CA THR A 108 31.90 8.44 -1.44
C THR A 108 32.99 7.39 -1.76
N SER A 109 32.62 6.10 -1.75
CA SER A 109 33.53 5.01 -2.05
C SER A 109 33.75 4.82 -3.55
N ALA A 110 34.87 4.21 -3.96
CA ALA A 110 35.11 3.91 -5.37
C ALA A 110 34.04 2.99 -5.99
N SER A 111 33.46 2.08 -5.19
CA SER A 111 32.36 1.21 -5.62
C SER A 111 31.06 2.00 -5.81
N THR A 112 30.70 2.88 -4.87
CA THR A 112 29.52 3.75 -5.00
C THR A 112 29.64 4.67 -6.20
N VAL A 113 30.81 5.28 -6.40
CA VAL A 113 31.11 6.11 -7.57
C VAL A 113 31.01 5.33 -8.87
N ALA A 114 31.43 4.06 -8.88
CA ALA A 114 31.33 3.21 -10.06
C ALA A 114 29.89 2.84 -10.39
N ALA A 115 29.11 2.41 -9.38
CA ALA A 115 27.69 2.09 -9.53
C ALA A 115 26.92 3.30 -10.07
N ALA A 116 27.06 4.46 -9.42
CA ALA A 116 26.36 5.67 -9.81
C ALA A 116 26.63 6.11 -11.27
N ALA A 117 27.85 5.92 -11.79
CA ALA A 117 28.15 6.21 -13.20
C ALA A 117 27.59 5.18 -14.19
N ALA A 118 27.43 3.92 -13.78
CA ALA A 118 26.76 2.91 -14.61
C ALA A 118 25.26 3.20 -14.67
N ASP A 119 24.65 3.45 -13.52
CA ASP A 119 23.21 3.68 -13.36
C ASP A 119 22.74 4.92 -14.14
N ALA A 120 23.55 5.99 -14.20
CA ALA A 120 23.19 7.23 -14.89
C ALA A 120 22.86 7.03 -16.38
N ALA A 121 23.65 6.22 -17.09
CA ALA A 121 23.48 6.02 -18.51
C ALA A 121 22.26 5.14 -18.80
N ASP A 122 22.05 4.13 -17.96
CA ASP A 122 20.92 3.21 -18.09
C ASP A 122 19.61 3.94 -17.75
N ALA A 123 19.56 4.67 -16.63
CA ALA A 123 18.42 5.51 -16.24
C ALA A 123 18.07 6.56 -17.30
N GLY A 124 19.07 7.21 -17.92
CA GLY A 124 18.84 8.18 -18.97
C GLY A 124 18.19 7.57 -20.23
N LEU A 125 18.59 6.35 -20.61
CA LEU A 125 18.01 5.65 -21.76
C LEU A 125 16.65 5.04 -21.46
N GLU A 126 16.47 4.50 -20.25
CA GLU A 126 15.19 4.02 -19.76
C GLU A 126 14.16 5.14 -19.72
N ALA A 127 14.53 6.33 -19.24
CA ALA A 127 13.65 7.50 -19.28
C ALA A 127 13.30 7.95 -20.71
N LEU A 128 14.15 7.67 -21.70
CA LEU A 128 13.90 8.03 -23.09
C LEU A 128 13.02 6.99 -23.83
N PHE A 129 13.21 5.70 -23.53
CA PHE A 129 12.63 4.61 -24.31
C PHE A 129 11.66 3.71 -23.53
N GLY A 130 11.55 3.87 -22.21
CA GLY A 130 10.83 2.97 -21.31
C GLY A 130 11.70 1.80 -20.84
N ALA A 131 11.20 1.06 -19.85
CA ALA A 131 11.83 -0.15 -19.32
C ALA A 131 11.91 -1.29 -20.35
N ASP A 132 10.89 -1.39 -21.22
CA ASP A 132 10.83 -2.30 -22.37
C ASP A 132 10.94 -1.51 -23.68
N PRO A 133 12.16 -1.14 -24.10
CA PRO A 133 12.33 -0.14 -25.13
C PRO A 133 11.91 -0.69 -26.50
N ALA A 134 10.91 -0.03 -27.13
CA ALA A 134 10.42 -0.33 -28.48
C ALA A 134 11.40 0.12 -29.58
N LEU A 135 12.63 -0.41 -29.55
CA LEU A 135 13.68 -0.04 -30.49
C LEU A 135 13.43 -0.67 -31.87
N VAL A 136 13.36 0.17 -32.90
CA VAL A 136 13.05 -0.29 -34.25
C VAL A 136 14.31 -0.62 -35.05
N ALA A 137 14.26 -1.72 -35.79
CA ALA A 137 15.31 -2.10 -36.73
C ALA A 137 15.19 -1.27 -38.03
N LYS A 138 16.31 -0.85 -38.64
CA LYS A 138 16.33 -0.10 -39.91
C LYS A 138 15.63 -0.82 -41.06
N ALA A 139 15.59 -2.15 -41.01
CA ALA A 139 14.90 -2.96 -42.02
C ALA A 139 13.37 -2.86 -41.90
N ALA A 140 12.85 -2.62 -40.69
CA ALA A 140 11.43 -2.41 -40.43
C ALA A 140 11.07 -0.92 -40.57
N ASP A 141 11.89 -0.04 -39.98
CA ASP A 141 11.68 1.40 -39.98
C ASP A 141 13.03 2.15 -39.96
N ALA A 142 13.46 2.62 -41.12
CA ALA A 142 14.74 3.32 -41.26
C ALA A 142 14.73 4.73 -40.64
N GLU A 143 13.56 5.38 -40.61
CA GLU A 143 13.39 6.76 -40.12
C GLU A 143 13.30 6.75 -38.60
N GLY A 144 12.44 5.91 -38.03
CA GLY A 144 12.34 5.70 -36.58
C GLY A 144 13.68 5.26 -35.97
N ALA A 145 14.38 4.31 -36.61
CA ALA A 145 15.68 3.86 -36.14
C ALA A 145 16.75 4.97 -36.18
N ALA A 146 16.67 5.89 -37.15
CA ALA A 146 17.58 7.03 -37.24
C ALA A 146 17.26 8.10 -36.18
N CYS A 147 15.98 8.34 -35.93
CA CYS A 147 15.49 9.22 -34.88
C CYS A 147 15.94 8.73 -33.49
N GLN A 148 15.61 7.48 -33.12
CA GLN A 148 16.00 6.88 -31.82
C GLN A 148 17.52 6.95 -31.60
N GLN A 149 18.32 6.63 -32.63
CA GLN A 149 19.78 6.70 -32.55
C GLN A 149 20.33 8.11 -32.34
N GLU A 150 19.80 9.13 -33.04
CA GLU A 150 20.29 10.50 -32.87
C GLU A 150 19.78 11.12 -31.57
N ALA A 151 18.55 10.84 -31.14
CA ALA A 151 18.01 11.27 -29.85
C ALA A 151 18.88 10.76 -28.69
N ALA A 152 19.05 9.43 -28.57
CA ALA A 152 19.88 8.82 -27.52
C ALA A 152 21.33 9.32 -27.55
N LYS A 153 21.93 9.43 -28.73
CA LYS A 153 23.30 9.95 -28.89
C LYS A 153 23.44 11.38 -28.39
N ARG A 154 22.46 12.23 -28.61
CA ARG A 154 22.49 13.64 -28.17
C ARG A 154 22.16 13.76 -26.70
N GLN A 155 21.24 12.94 -26.20
CA GLN A 155 20.89 12.83 -24.79
C GLN A 155 22.11 12.38 -23.96
N LEU A 156 22.73 11.24 -24.29
CA LEU A 156 23.95 10.78 -23.62
C LEU A 156 25.07 11.82 -23.74
N LYS A 157 25.15 12.54 -24.86
CA LYS A 157 26.13 13.62 -25.00
C LYS A 157 25.87 14.79 -24.05
N LEU A 158 24.61 15.14 -23.82
CA LEU A 158 24.19 16.14 -22.85
C LEU A 158 24.54 15.68 -21.44
N LEU A 159 24.25 14.41 -21.10
CA LEU A 159 24.62 13.75 -19.85
C LEU A 159 26.14 13.86 -19.60
N GLU A 160 26.99 13.45 -20.55
CA GLU A 160 28.44 13.59 -20.45
C GLU A 160 28.89 15.06 -20.24
N THR A 161 28.18 16.01 -20.87
CA THR A 161 28.50 17.44 -20.80
C THR A 161 28.15 18.01 -19.44
N TRP A 162 27.01 17.58 -18.89
CA TRP A 162 26.57 17.90 -17.54
C TRP A 162 27.60 17.40 -16.52
N ALA A 163 27.93 16.11 -16.57
CA ALA A 163 28.91 15.48 -15.70
C ALA A 163 30.29 16.16 -15.76
N ALA A 164 30.71 16.61 -16.95
CA ALA A 164 31.97 17.32 -17.14
C ALA A 164 31.95 18.74 -16.54
N GLU A 165 30.86 19.49 -16.69
CA GLU A 165 30.75 20.84 -16.11
C GLU A 165 30.54 20.78 -14.59
N ALA A 166 29.80 19.81 -14.05
CA ALA A 166 29.68 19.60 -12.61
C ALA A 166 31.04 19.30 -11.96
N ASN A 167 31.82 18.38 -12.56
CA ASN A 167 33.19 18.08 -12.13
C ASN A 167 34.14 19.27 -12.20
N LYS A 168 33.90 20.21 -13.12
CA LYS A 168 34.68 21.46 -13.24
C LYS A 168 34.25 22.45 -12.16
N ALA A 169 32.95 22.61 -11.92
CA ALA A 169 32.39 23.45 -10.86
C ALA A 169 32.88 23.01 -9.49
N LYS A 170 32.74 21.72 -9.18
CA LYS A 170 33.23 21.09 -7.96
C LYS A 170 34.71 21.36 -7.69
N ARG A 171 35.57 21.16 -8.70
CA ARG A 171 37.00 21.48 -8.60
C ARG A 171 37.27 22.97 -8.35
N ALA A 172 36.46 23.86 -8.89
CA ALA A 172 36.59 25.30 -8.68
C ALA A 172 36.14 25.70 -7.28
N ALA A 173 35.03 25.12 -6.79
CA ALA A 173 34.48 25.34 -5.46
C ALA A 173 35.42 24.85 -4.35
N LEU A 174 36.00 23.66 -4.47
CA LEU A 174 36.97 23.14 -3.49
C LEU A 174 38.27 23.95 -3.42
N ARG A 175 38.68 24.57 -4.53
CA ARG A 175 39.93 25.36 -4.62
C ARG A 175 39.77 26.85 -4.27
N GLY A 176 38.54 27.37 -4.21
CA GLY A 176 38.29 28.81 -4.09
C GLY A 176 38.73 29.59 -5.34
N ALA A 177 38.31 29.15 -6.53
CA ALA A 177 38.69 29.81 -7.77
C ALA A 177 38.23 31.28 -7.84
N LYS A 178 39.06 32.16 -8.45
CA LYS A 178 38.77 33.60 -8.66
C LYS A 178 38.48 34.40 -7.38
N GLY A 179 39.07 34.02 -6.25
CA GLY A 179 38.93 34.75 -4.98
C GLY A 179 37.65 34.44 -4.22
N ALA A 180 36.90 33.41 -4.64
CA ALA A 180 35.79 32.87 -3.87
C ALA A 180 36.28 32.07 -2.66
N VAL A 181 35.48 32.07 -1.59
CA VAL A 181 35.73 31.22 -0.42
C VAL A 181 35.55 29.76 -0.84
N PRO A 182 36.52 28.88 -0.57
CA PRO A 182 36.36 27.45 -0.82
C PRO A 182 35.15 26.86 -0.10
N ALA A 183 34.48 25.87 -0.70
CA ALA A 183 33.37 25.17 -0.04
C ALA A 183 33.83 24.57 1.29
N ALA A 184 33.09 24.88 2.36
CA ALA A 184 33.43 24.50 3.73
C ALA A 184 32.82 23.16 4.16
N ASP A 185 31.73 22.77 3.51
CA ASP A 185 30.94 21.57 3.79
C ASP A 185 30.23 21.08 2.51
N ALA A 186 29.47 19.98 2.66
CA ALA A 186 28.71 19.36 1.57
C ALA A 186 27.67 20.32 0.97
N ALA A 187 26.93 21.07 1.81
CA ALA A 187 25.88 21.98 1.36
C ALA A 187 26.45 23.14 0.53
N ALA A 188 27.54 23.77 0.98
CA ALA A 188 28.23 24.81 0.24
C ALA A 188 28.83 24.29 -1.07
N LEU A 189 29.29 23.03 -1.09
CA LEU A 189 29.78 22.40 -2.32
C LEU A 189 28.65 22.16 -3.32
N GLY A 190 27.51 21.64 -2.86
CA GLY A 190 26.32 21.42 -3.67
C GLY A 190 25.82 22.71 -4.32
N ALA A 191 25.55 23.75 -3.50
CA ALA A 191 25.07 25.04 -3.99
C ALA A 191 26.01 25.70 -5.02
N ALA A 192 27.32 25.50 -4.88
CA ALA A 192 28.31 26.01 -5.84
C ALA A 192 28.30 25.24 -7.17
N ILE A 193 28.01 23.93 -7.14
CA ILE A 193 27.83 23.10 -8.34
C ILE A 193 26.56 23.56 -9.06
N ASP A 194 25.44 23.69 -8.36
CA ASP A 194 24.14 24.09 -8.92
C ASP A 194 24.21 25.45 -9.60
N ALA A 195 24.74 26.46 -8.91
CA ALA A 195 24.92 27.79 -9.48
C ALA A 195 25.79 27.80 -10.75
N ALA A 196 26.81 26.94 -10.82
CA ALA A 196 27.69 26.84 -11.98
C ALA A 196 27.04 26.11 -13.16
N LEU A 197 26.22 25.09 -12.88
CA LEU A 197 25.46 24.36 -13.89
C LEU A 197 24.37 25.24 -14.50
N ALA A 198 23.62 25.97 -13.67
CA ALA A 198 22.62 26.94 -14.12
C ALA A 198 23.21 28.01 -15.05
N ALA A 199 24.46 28.42 -14.82
CA ALA A 199 25.18 29.41 -15.65
C ALA A 199 25.94 28.81 -16.85
N SER A 200 25.85 27.51 -17.12
CA SER A 200 26.70 26.82 -18.10
C SER A 200 26.22 27.00 -19.54
N ALA A 201 26.91 27.87 -20.30
CA ALA A 201 26.69 28.03 -21.74
C ALA A 201 26.92 26.74 -22.56
N LYS A 202 27.73 25.79 -22.05
CA LYS A 202 27.94 24.50 -22.72
C LYS A 202 26.73 23.57 -22.57
N LEU A 203 26.08 23.60 -21.41
CA LEU A 203 24.85 22.84 -21.17
C LEU A 203 23.72 23.38 -22.05
N ALA A 204 23.54 24.69 -22.09
CA ALA A 204 22.58 25.34 -23.00
C ALA A 204 22.80 24.89 -24.45
N LYS A 205 24.04 24.96 -24.95
CA LYS A 205 24.38 24.51 -26.31
C LYS A 205 24.14 23.01 -26.56
N ALA A 206 24.35 22.17 -25.55
CA ALA A 206 24.11 20.73 -25.66
C ALA A 206 22.59 20.44 -25.74
N ARG A 207 21.79 21.14 -24.93
CA ARG A 207 20.31 21.11 -24.99
C ARG A 207 19.79 21.58 -26.36
N ASP A 208 20.26 22.72 -26.86
CA ASP A 208 19.90 23.21 -28.21
C ASP A 208 20.25 22.19 -29.31
N GLY A 209 21.39 21.51 -29.15
CA GLY A 209 21.85 20.48 -30.07
C GLY A 209 21.04 19.19 -30.04
N LEU A 210 20.44 18.85 -28.90
CA LEU A 210 19.48 17.76 -28.75
C LEU A 210 18.15 18.14 -29.42
N ALA A 211 17.59 19.31 -29.09
CA ALA A 211 16.36 19.81 -29.68
C ALA A 211 16.44 19.91 -31.21
N SER A 212 17.53 20.46 -31.73
CA SER A 212 17.77 20.54 -33.18
C SER A 212 17.88 19.18 -33.86
N ALA A 213 18.39 18.16 -33.15
CA ALA A 213 18.53 16.82 -33.69
C ALA A 213 17.18 16.10 -33.74
N ILE A 214 16.37 16.20 -32.68
CA ILE A 214 15.03 15.64 -32.62
C ILE A 214 14.14 16.29 -33.67
N ALA A 215 14.06 17.62 -33.70
CA ALA A 215 13.25 18.36 -34.68
C ALA A 215 13.67 18.06 -36.14
N GLY A 216 14.93 17.73 -36.39
CA GLY A 216 15.44 17.46 -37.73
C GLY A 216 15.43 15.98 -38.16
N ARG A 217 15.14 15.04 -37.26
CA ARG A 217 15.26 13.59 -37.52
C ARG A 217 14.05 12.77 -37.10
N CYS A 218 13.20 13.29 -36.22
CA CYS A 218 12.12 12.53 -35.63
C CYS A 218 10.77 12.91 -36.26
N PRO A 219 10.02 11.91 -36.75
CA PRO A 219 8.69 12.12 -37.33
C PRO A 219 7.71 12.50 -36.22
N ALA A 220 7.07 13.67 -36.34
CA ALA A 220 6.20 14.21 -35.29
C ALA A 220 4.94 13.38 -35.03
N ASP A 221 4.47 12.63 -36.03
CA ASP A 221 3.28 11.79 -36.00
C ASP A 221 3.51 10.38 -35.42
N ARG A 222 4.73 10.07 -34.95
CA ARG A 222 5.12 8.75 -34.45
C ARG A 222 6.05 8.81 -33.24
N LEU A 223 6.01 9.89 -32.46
CA LEU A 223 6.90 10.07 -31.32
C LEU A 223 6.53 9.16 -30.15
N ASP A 224 5.23 9.03 -29.91
CA ASP A 224 4.61 8.10 -28.96
C ASP A 224 4.96 6.63 -29.28
N GLU A 225 5.02 6.24 -30.56
CA GLU A 225 5.45 4.90 -30.96
C GLU A 225 6.94 4.64 -30.70
N LEU A 226 7.77 5.69 -30.74
CA LEU A 226 9.24 5.56 -30.77
C LEU A 226 9.91 5.84 -29.42
N PHE A 227 9.22 6.51 -28.49
CA PHE A 227 9.75 6.97 -27.21
C PHE A 227 8.70 6.87 -26.10
N ASP A 228 9.17 6.71 -24.86
CA ASP A 228 8.33 6.73 -23.65
C ASP A 228 8.64 7.96 -22.77
N CYS A 229 9.09 9.04 -23.41
CA CYS A 229 9.57 10.23 -22.70
C CYS A 229 8.42 11.22 -22.46
N GLY A 230 7.86 11.19 -21.23
CA GLY A 230 7.02 12.26 -20.70
C GLY A 230 5.70 12.52 -21.45
N ASP A 231 5.13 11.50 -22.10
CA ASP A 231 3.94 11.59 -22.95
C ASP A 231 4.06 12.62 -24.09
N ALA A 232 5.30 12.85 -24.58
CA ALA A 232 5.59 13.86 -25.59
C ALA A 232 4.86 13.61 -26.91
N ALA A 233 3.96 14.52 -27.28
CA ALA A 233 3.22 14.51 -28.54
C ALA A 233 3.93 15.33 -29.64
N THR A 234 4.92 16.14 -29.27
CA THR A 234 5.67 17.01 -30.20
C THR A 234 7.19 16.82 -30.09
N PRO A 235 7.94 17.12 -31.17
CA PRO A 235 9.41 17.07 -31.12
C PRO A 235 10.02 18.00 -30.05
N GLU A 236 9.32 19.07 -29.71
CA GLU A 236 9.72 20.04 -28.70
C GLU A 236 9.53 19.49 -27.29
N GLU A 237 8.40 18.84 -27.01
CA GLU A 237 8.15 18.11 -25.76
C GLU A 237 9.14 16.95 -25.58
N LEU A 238 9.38 16.17 -26.64
CA LEU A 238 10.35 15.07 -26.59
C LEU A 238 11.77 15.59 -26.32
N ALA A 239 12.16 16.70 -26.92
CA ALA A 239 13.45 17.31 -26.68
C ALA A 239 13.61 17.86 -25.27
N ALA A 240 12.55 18.44 -24.71
CA ALA A 240 12.53 18.90 -23.33
C ALA A 240 12.67 17.70 -22.38
N CYS A 241 11.82 16.68 -22.52
CA CYS A 241 11.86 15.47 -21.72
C CYS A 241 13.24 14.78 -21.78
N ALA A 242 13.79 14.56 -22.99
CA ALA A 242 15.10 13.95 -23.14
C ALA A 242 16.22 14.80 -22.50
N ALA A 243 16.10 16.14 -22.54
CA ALA A 243 17.08 17.04 -21.95
C ALA A 243 17.04 17.03 -20.41
N ASP A 244 15.84 16.91 -19.85
CA ASP A 244 15.62 16.84 -18.41
C ASP A 244 16.04 15.48 -17.87
N ALA A 245 15.64 14.38 -18.52
CA ALA A 245 16.11 13.02 -18.21
C ALA A 245 17.65 12.92 -18.20
N ALA A 246 18.33 13.52 -19.16
CA ALA A 246 19.80 13.53 -19.21
C ALA A 246 20.43 14.29 -18.03
N ALA A 247 19.81 15.40 -17.63
CA ALA A 247 20.31 16.24 -16.54
C ALA A 247 20.00 15.61 -15.17
N ASP A 248 18.82 15.02 -15.01
CA ASP A 248 18.40 14.29 -13.81
C ASP A 248 19.28 13.06 -13.56
N ALA A 249 19.46 12.21 -14.57
CA ALA A 249 20.30 11.03 -14.45
C ALA A 249 21.76 11.38 -14.11
N ALA A 250 22.31 12.42 -14.74
CA ALA A 250 23.66 12.88 -14.44
C ALA A 250 23.79 13.46 -13.02
N CYS A 251 22.75 14.14 -12.54
CA CYS A 251 22.78 14.81 -11.26
C CYS A 251 22.51 13.87 -10.09
N SER A 252 21.51 12.99 -10.19
CA SER A 252 21.24 11.92 -9.23
C SER A 252 22.47 11.03 -9.03
N ALA A 253 23.13 10.69 -10.14
CA ALA A 253 24.38 9.93 -10.10
C ALA A 253 25.52 10.70 -9.42
N LEU A 254 25.58 12.02 -9.55
CA LEU A 254 26.59 12.82 -8.86
C LEU A 254 26.30 12.93 -7.36
N GLU A 255 25.04 13.13 -6.96
CA GLU A 255 24.63 13.09 -5.55
C GLU A 255 25.05 11.77 -4.89
N ALA A 256 24.74 10.63 -5.51
CA ALA A 256 25.13 9.32 -5.02
C ALA A 256 26.66 9.12 -5.00
N ALA A 257 27.36 9.54 -6.05
CA ALA A 257 28.82 9.45 -6.13
C ALA A 257 29.53 10.32 -5.09
N ASP A 258 28.91 11.42 -4.65
CA ASP A 258 29.57 12.42 -3.82
C ASP A 258 29.04 12.55 -2.39
N GLY A 259 27.89 11.93 -2.10
CA GLY A 259 27.17 12.14 -0.85
C GLY A 259 26.75 13.60 -0.70
N LEU A 260 26.22 14.19 -1.76
CA LEU A 260 25.78 15.58 -1.82
C LEU A 260 24.26 15.67 -1.97
N THR A 261 23.73 16.85 -1.63
CA THR A 261 22.39 17.29 -1.99
C THR A 261 22.54 18.40 -3.04
N LEU A 262 22.00 18.19 -4.23
CA LEU A 262 22.05 19.09 -5.39
C LEU A 262 20.63 19.48 -5.79
N ASP A 263 20.48 20.66 -6.38
CA ASP A 263 19.26 21.10 -7.06
C ASP A 263 19.16 20.44 -8.46
N CYS A 264 19.11 19.11 -8.48
CA CYS A 264 18.91 18.46 -9.77
C CYS A 264 17.52 18.80 -10.31
N PRO A 265 17.36 18.83 -11.64
CA PRO A 265 16.07 19.10 -12.28
C PRO A 265 15.02 18.01 -12.05
N HIS A 266 15.15 17.24 -10.96
CA HIS A 266 14.28 16.16 -10.53
C HIS A 266 12.87 16.45 -10.92
N GLU A 267 12.48 15.65 -11.88
CA GLU A 267 11.27 15.78 -12.60
C GLU A 267 10.16 15.59 -11.54
N ALA A 268 9.54 16.72 -11.17
CA ALA A 268 8.66 16.84 -10.02
C ALA A 268 7.72 15.64 -9.96
N LEU A 269 7.57 15.05 -8.78
CA LEU A 269 6.51 14.08 -8.59
C LEU A 269 5.21 14.74 -9.05
N GLU A 270 4.52 14.13 -9.99
CA GLU A 270 3.23 14.58 -10.41
C GLU A 270 2.17 13.77 -9.67
N VAL A 271 1.22 14.50 -9.11
CA VAL A 271 0.05 13.93 -8.47
C VAL A 271 -1.18 14.46 -9.16
N GLY A 272 -2.09 13.55 -9.47
CA GLY A 272 -3.43 13.86 -9.94
C GLY A 272 -4.42 13.10 -9.09
N ALA A 273 -5.62 13.65 -8.92
CA ALA A 273 -6.65 13.00 -8.15
C ALA A 273 -8.03 13.35 -8.68
N ALA A 274 -8.97 12.43 -8.52
CA ALA A 274 -10.37 12.61 -8.87
C ALA A 274 -11.24 11.72 -8.01
N SER A 275 -12.48 12.15 -7.77
CA SER A 275 -13.47 11.38 -7.01
C SER A 275 -14.83 11.41 -7.66
N ARG A 276 -15.48 10.25 -7.78
CA ARG A 276 -16.80 10.07 -8.40
C ARG A 276 -17.76 9.43 -7.39
N SER A 277 -19.02 9.84 -7.41
CA SER A 277 -20.07 9.11 -6.68
C SER A 277 -20.28 7.74 -7.34
N VAL A 278 -20.46 6.72 -6.52
CA VAL A 278 -20.80 5.35 -6.92
C VAL A 278 -22.18 4.94 -6.42
N LEU A 279 -22.97 5.90 -5.93
CA LEU A 279 -24.38 5.66 -5.61
C LEU A 279 -25.16 5.21 -6.87
N PRO A 280 -26.31 4.56 -6.72
CA PRO A 280 -27.17 4.26 -7.86
C PRO A 280 -27.85 5.51 -8.42
N LEU A 281 -28.26 5.44 -9.69
CA LEU A 281 -28.90 6.56 -10.37
C LEU A 281 -30.41 6.62 -10.09
N VAL A 282 -30.94 7.84 -10.16
CA VAL A 282 -32.38 8.13 -10.20
C VAL A 282 -32.64 9.07 -11.37
N ASP A 283 -33.54 8.68 -12.27
CA ASP A 283 -33.86 9.42 -13.50
C ASP A 283 -32.62 9.71 -14.38
N GLY A 284 -31.65 8.78 -14.37
CA GLY A 284 -30.40 8.81 -15.12
C GLY A 284 -29.33 9.75 -14.56
N SER A 285 -29.46 10.21 -13.31
CA SER A 285 -28.56 11.21 -12.72
C SER A 285 -28.42 11.10 -11.19
N TYR A 286 -27.52 11.93 -10.65
CA TYR A 286 -27.39 12.16 -9.21
C TYR A 286 -28.14 13.43 -8.73
N ASP A 287 -29.07 13.97 -9.53
CA ASP A 287 -29.76 15.23 -9.20
C ASP A 287 -30.56 15.14 -7.89
N TYR A 288 -30.97 13.93 -7.48
CA TYR A 288 -31.67 13.69 -6.22
C TYR A 288 -30.82 14.06 -4.99
N LEU A 289 -29.48 14.01 -5.08
CA LEU A 289 -28.57 14.49 -4.02
C LEU A 289 -28.72 15.99 -3.75
N GLY A 290 -29.29 16.74 -4.69
CA GLY A 290 -29.62 18.16 -4.54
C GLY A 290 -30.69 18.46 -3.48
N ALA A 291 -31.38 17.43 -2.96
CA ALA A 291 -32.27 17.56 -1.80
C ALA A 291 -31.51 17.98 -0.53
N GLY A 292 -30.22 17.66 -0.45
CA GLY A 292 -29.35 17.90 0.70
C GLY A 292 -29.37 16.74 1.70
N PHE A 293 -28.23 16.52 2.33
CA PHE A 293 -28.08 15.50 3.38
C PHE A 293 -28.50 16.03 4.75
N PRO A 294 -28.85 15.13 5.70
CA PRO A 294 -29.17 15.50 7.08
C PRO A 294 -28.06 16.31 7.75
N ALA A 295 -28.43 17.08 8.76
CA ALA A 295 -27.44 17.80 9.56
C ALA A 295 -26.62 16.80 10.39
N ARG A 296 -25.31 17.02 10.52
CA ARG A 296 -24.39 16.16 11.32
C ARG A 296 -24.74 16.02 12.81
N GLY A 297 -25.59 16.90 13.32
CA GLY A 297 -26.09 16.84 14.69
C GLY A 297 -27.34 15.97 14.86
N ASP A 298 -27.93 15.48 13.76
CA ASP A 298 -29.10 14.61 13.78
C ASP A 298 -28.64 13.14 13.94
N PRO A 299 -28.98 12.49 15.07
CA PRO A 299 -28.59 11.10 15.29
C PRO A 299 -29.49 10.09 14.58
N PHE A 300 -30.66 10.49 14.06
CA PHE A 300 -31.72 9.54 13.68
C PHE A 300 -32.15 9.60 12.22
N ASP A 301 -31.89 10.69 11.50
CA ASP A 301 -32.30 10.85 10.11
C ASP A 301 -31.42 9.99 9.16
N PRO A 302 -31.98 8.96 8.48
CA PRO A 302 -31.25 8.11 7.53
C PRO A 302 -30.99 8.77 6.18
N GLY A 303 -31.54 9.96 5.92
CA GLY A 303 -31.25 10.77 4.75
C GLY A 303 -32.32 10.75 3.67
N ILE A 304 -31.90 10.96 2.43
CA ILE A 304 -32.81 11.21 1.31
C ILE A 304 -33.61 9.94 0.99
N PRO A 305 -34.95 9.93 1.11
CA PRO A 305 -35.75 8.77 0.74
C PRO A 305 -35.81 8.63 -0.79
N VAL A 306 -35.45 7.44 -1.28
CA VAL A 306 -35.44 7.05 -2.69
C VAL A 306 -36.41 5.88 -2.89
N PRO A 307 -37.58 6.11 -3.51
CA PRO A 307 -38.57 5.05 -3.73
C PRO A 307 -38.13 3.94 -4.70
N ALA A 308 -37.27 4.27 -5.67
CA ALA A 308 -36.77 3.32 -6.65
C ALA A 308 -35.47 3.81 -7.29
N TRP A 309 -34.57 2.88 -7.58
CA TRP A 309 -33.36 3.10 -8.38
C TRP A 309 -33.63 2.78 -9.85
N ASP A 310 -32.87 3.38 -10.75
CA ASP A 310 -32.97 3.10 -12.20
C ASP A 310 -32.68 1.62 -12.50
N ASP A 311 -31.72 1.02 -11.79
CA ASP A 311 -31.30 -0.38 -11.93
C ASP A 311 -32.16 -1.36 -11.12
N GLY A 312 -33.25 -0.89 -10.52
CA GLY A 312 -34.19 -1.70 -9.75
C GLY A 312 -33.73 -1.95 -8.31
N ARG A 313 -33.89 -3.19 -7.82
CA ARG A 313 -33.59 -3.53 -6.43
C ARG A 313 -32.09 -3.57 -6.21
N ILE A 314 -31.62 -2.86 -5.18
CA ILE A 314 -30.22 -2.84 -4.78
C ILE A 314 -30.14 -3.14 -3.29
N ALA A 315 -29.41 -4.19 -2.93
CA ALA A 315 -29.15 -4.57 -1.55
C ALA A 315 -28.09 -3.66 -0.93
N VAL A 316 -28.12 -3.57 0.40
CA VAL A 316 -27.05 -2.95 1.20
C VAL A 316 -26.07 -4.06 1.61
N GLY A 317 -24.77 -3.82 1.49
CA GLY A 317 -23.69 -4.82 1.65
C GLY A 317 -23.94 -5.92 2.69
N ASN A 318 -24.00 -5.56 3.97
CA ASN A 318 -24.40 -6.48 5.06
C ASN A 318 -25.75 -6.12 5.67
N GLY A 319 -26.57 -5.40 4.92
CA GLY A 319 -27.88 -4.93 5.35
C GLY A 319 -29.01 -5.77 4.79
N ALA A 320 -30.10 -5.09 4.46
CA ALA A 320 -31.27 -5.68 3.86
C ALA A 320 -31.11 -5.82 2.34
N SER A 321 -31.92 -6.71 1.77
CA SER A 321 -32.01 -6.92 0.32
C SER A 321 -32.60 -5.72 -0.44
N GLU A 322 -33.08 -4.69 0.23
CA GLU A 322 -33.62 -3.49 -0.42
C GLU A 322 -33.10 -2.24 0.28
N SER A 323 -32.79 -1.20 -0.49
CA SER A 323 -32.32 0.10 -0.02
C SER A 323 -33.32 1.20 -0.41
N PHE A 324 -33.52 2.15 0.50
CA PHE A 324 -34.49 3.24 0.32
C PHE A 324 -33.99 4.61 0.78
N TRP A 325 -32.82 4.73 1.40
CA TRP A 325 -32.32 6.02 1.89
C TRP A 325 -30.87 6.26 1.51
N VAL A 326 -30.49 7.54 1.38
CA VAL A 326 -29.10 7.98 1.19
C VAL A 326 -28.74 9.02 2.23
N ARG A 327 -27.89 8.64 3.18
CA ARG A 327 -27.45 9.49 4.29
C ARG A 327 -26.39 10.50 3.89
N ASP A 328 -25.47 10.07 3.03
CA ASP A 328 -24.36 10.86 2.50
C ASP A 328 -23.84 10.21 1.19
N ASP A 329 -22.87 10.86 0.55
CA ASP A 329 -22.34 10.41 -0.75
C ASP A 329 -21.32 9.27 -0.59
N VAL A 330 -21.57 8.15 -1.27
CA VAL A 330 -20.66 7.00 -1.37
C VAL A 330 -19.82 7.16 -2.63
N ARG A 331 -18.48 7.16 -2.50
CA ARG A 331 -17.58 7.56 -3.59
C ARG A 331 -16.44 6.59 -3.84
N ALA A 332 -15.87 6.70 -5.04
CA ALA A 332 -14.56 6.17 -5.38
C ALA A 332 -13.60 7.33 -5.63
N THR A 333 -12.42 7.30 -5.01
CA THR A 333 -11.37 8.32 -5.13
C THR A 333 -10.11 7.68 -5.67
N ALA A 334 -9.62 8.18 -6.81
CA ALA A 334 -8.36 7.76 -7.41
C ALA A 334 -7.27 8.82 -7.20
N VAL A 335 -6.07 8.39 -6.83
CA VAL A 335 -4.87 9.22 -6.72
C VAL A 335 -3.77 8.63 -7.58
N ALA A 336 -3.37 9.35 -8.63
CA ALA A 336 -2.32 8.95 -9.55
C ALA A 336 -0.99 9.62 -9.17
N LEU A 337 0.04 8.81 -8.97
CA LEU A 337 1.41 9.20 -8.66
C LEU A 337 2.30 8.85 -9.84
N ARG A 338 3.03 9.85 -10.36
CA ARG A 338 4.04 9.63 -11.40
C ARG A 338 5.29 10.38 -11.04
N ARG A 339 6.43 9.70 -11.07
CA ARG A 339 7.70 10.40 -11.21
C ARG A 339 7.94 10.62 -12.69
N ARG A 340 8.05 11.88 -13.12
CA ARG A 340 8.42 12.15 -14.50
C ARG A 340 9.76 11.47 -14.81
N GLY A 341 9.89 10.95 -16.02
CA GLY A 341 11.08 10.19 -16.45
C GLY A 341 11.06 8.72 -16.03
N GLN A 342 10.09 8.29 -15.22
CA GLN A 342 9.77 6.88 -15.05
C GLN A 342 8.58 6.50 -15.94
N PRO A 343 8.59 5.30 -16.54
CA PRO A 343 7.47 4.83 -17.34
C PRO A 343 6.23 4.61 -16.47
N GLU A 344 6.38 4.14 -15.24
CA GLU A 344 5.24 3.72 -14.42
C GLU A 344 4.43 4.87 -13.81
N ILE A 345 3.12 4.67 -13.75
CA ILE A 345 2.17 5.53 -13.03
C ILE A 345 1.41 4.64 -12.07
N VAL A 346 1.61 4.87 -10.77
CA VAL A 346 0.89 4.15 -9.71
C VAL A 346 -0.41 4.89 -9.45
N VAL A 347 -1.53 4.19 -9.46
CA VAL A 347 -2.85 4.75 -9.13
C VAL A 347 -3.42 3.97 -7.95
N ILE A 348 -3.65 4.66 -6.84
CA ILE A 348 -4.31 4.10 -5.66
C ILE A 348 -5.77 4.55 -5.71
N VAL A 349 -6.69 3.59 -5.63
CA VAL A 349 -8.13 3.83 -5.66
C VAL A 349 -8.73 3.37 -4.33
N ALA A 350 -9.35 4.29 -3.60
CA ALA A 350 -10.17 3.99 -2.44
C ALA A 350 -11.65 4.01 -2.84
N THR A 351 -12.39 2.97 -2.50
CA THR A 351 -13.83 2.87 -2.75
C THR A 351 -14.59 2.75 -1.44
N ASP A 352 -15.61 3.58 -1.22
CA ASP A 352 -16.47 3.54 -0.02
C ASP A 352 -17.45 2.36 -0.07
N LEU A 353 -16.95 1.18 -0.40
CA LEU A 353 -17.72 -0.04 -0.68
C LEU A 353 -17.32 -1.15 0.28
N TYR A 354 -18.11 -2.22 0.29
CA TYR A 354 -17.87 -3.35 1.16
C TYR A 354 -16.60 -4.12 0.76
N MET A 355 -16.49 -4.53 -0.49
CA MET A 355 -15.29 -5.22 -0.99
C MET A 355 -15.18 -5.16 -2.51
N VAL A 356 -13.97 -5.34 -3.04
CA VAL A 356 -13.71 -5.49 -4.48
C VAL A 356 -12.82 -6.70 -4.69
N PHE A 357 -13.34 -7.74 -5.33
CA PHE A 357 -12.57 -8.95 -5.64
C PHE A 357 -11.54 -8.69 -6.74
N ARG A 358 -10.46 -9.47 -6.76
CA ARG A 358 -9.36 -9.37 -7.75
C ARG A 358 -9.86 -9.30 -9.19
N VAL A 359 -10.83 -10.14 -9.53
CA VAL A 359 -11.39 -10.24 -10.89
C VAL A 359 -12.25 -9.03 -11.26
N ASP A 360 -12.96 -8.44 -10.30
CA ASP A 360 -13.74 -7.23 -10.51
C ASP A 360 -12.82 -6.01 -10.64
N ALA A 361 -11.74 -5.96 -9.85
CA ALA A 361 -10.67 -5.00 -10.02
C ALA A 361 -9.98 -5.11 -11.40
N ASP A 362 -9.81 -6.33 -11.94
CA ASP A 362 -9.33 -6.52 -13.32
C ASP A 362 -10.31 -6.01 -14.37
N GLY A 363 -11.62 -6.16 -14.14
CA GLY A 363 -12.66 -5.51 -14.95
C GLY A 363 -12.51 -3.98 -14.98
N ILE A 364 -12.29 -3.36 -13.82
CA ILE A 364 -12.00 -1.91 -13.73
C ILE A 364 -10.74 -1.55 -14.52
N ARG A 365 -9.65 -2.32 -14.37
CA ARG A 365 -8.40 -2.08 -15.12
C ARG A 365 -8.61 -2.17 -16.64
N ALA A 366 -9.43 -3.10 -17.10
CA ALA A 366 -9.79 -3.23 -18.51
C ALA A 366 -10.56 -2.00 -19.00
N LYS A 367 -11.59 -1.54 -18.26
CA LYS A 367 -12.34 -0.32 -18.58
C LYS A 367 -11.44 0.92 -18.62
N VAL A 368 -10.50 1.05 -17.68
CA VAL A 368 -9.50 2.12 -17.72
C VAL A 368 -8.68 2.04 -19.00
N ALA A 369 -8.21 0.86 -19.39
CA ALA A 369 -7.42 0.68 -20.61
C ALA A 369 -8.18 1.09 -21.88
N GLU A 370 -9.50 0.89 -21.93
CA GLU A 370 -10.36 1.38 -23.01
C GLU A 370 -10.45 2.91 -23.03
N LEU A 371 -10.55 3.55 -21.86
CA LEU A 371 -10.65 5.01 -21.73
C LEU A 371 -9.33 5.72 -22.07
N VAL A 372 -8.19 5.18 -21.63
CA VAL A 372 -6.89 5.86 -21.76
C VAL A 372 -6.06 5.38 -22.96
N GLY A 373 -6.45 4.27 -23.60
CA GLY A 373 -5.70 3.62 -24.66
C GLY A 373 -4.60 2.67 -24.15
N SER A 374 -4.33 1.62 -24.92
CA SER A 374 -3.45 0.50 -24.52
C SER A 374 -2.03 0.91 -24.16
N GLN A 375 -1.50 1.97 -24.78
CA GLN A 375 -0.15 2.45 -24.50
C GLN A 375 -0.06 3.05 -23.10
N LEU A 376 -0.96 3.97 -22.74
CA LEU A 376 -0.96 4.54 -21.40
C LEU A 376 -1.35 3.48 -20.37
N ALA A 377 -2.29 2.59 -20.69
CA ALA A 377 -2.69 1.49 -19.83
C ALA A 377 -1.51 0.58 -19.43
N GLY A 378 -0.59 0.28 -20.36
CA GLY A 378 0.61 -0.53 -20.08
C GLY A 378 1.55 0.08 -19.03
N ARG A 379 1.45 1.40 -18.81
CA ARG A 379 2.21 2.15 -17.82
C ARG A 379 1.51 2.23 -16.45
N LEU A 380 0.22 1.92 -16.38
CA LEU A 380 -0.55 2.04 -15.13
C LEU A 380 -0.32 0.82 -14.23
N ARG A 381 -0.21 1.09 -12.93
CA ARG A 381 -0.29 0.10 -11.84
C ARG A 381 -1.45 0.56 -10.95
N ILE A 382 -2.62 -0.04 -11.14
CA ILE A 382 -3.86 0.40 -10.48
C ILE A 382 -4.13 -0.55 -9.32
N LEU A 383 -4.12 -0.02 -8.10
CA LEU A 383 -4.45 -0.72 -6.87
C LEU A 383 -5.85 -0.28 -6.45
N VAL A 384 -6.79 -1.23 -6.32
CA VAL A 384 -8.19 -0.94 -5.99
C VAL A 384 -8.47 -1.46 -4.60
N THR A 385 -8.81 -0.57 -3.67
CA THR A 385 -9.08 -0.91 -2.28
C THR A 385 -10.51 -0.55 -1.90
N ALA A 386 -11.04 -1.25 -0.91
CA ALA A 386 -12.33 -0.95 -0.29
C ALA A 386 -12.11 -0.38 1.11
N THR A 387 -12.92 0.60 1.50
CA THR A 387 -13.02 1.04 2.90
C THR A 387 -13.80 0.04 3.75
N HIS A 388 -14.22 -1.11 3.21
CA HIS A 388 -15.01 -2.08 3.95
C HIS A 388 -16.33 -1.54 4.51
N ASN A 389 -16.95 -0.63 3.77
CA ASN A 389 -18.19 0.00 4.18
C ASN A 389 -19.36 -1.00 4.07
N HIS A 390 -19.95 -1.35 5.21
CA HIS A 390 -21.08 -2.29 5.29
C HIS A 390 -22.42 -1.69 4.86
N HIS A 391 -22.49 -0.37 4.70
CA HIS A 391 -23.68 0.37 4.26
C HIS A 391 -23.50 1.00 2.86
N GLY A 392 -22.65 0.44 2.01
CA GLY A 392 -22.67 0.70 0.58
C GLY A 392 -23.67 -0.22 -0.15
N PRO A 393 -23.95 0.00 -1.45
CA PRO A 393 -24.59 -1.01 -2.27
C PRO A 393 -23.76 -2.30 -2.29
N ASP A 394 -24.43 -3.47 -2.25
CA ASP A 394 -23.76 -4.77 -2.10
C ASP A 394 -22.87 -5.11 -3.30
N THR A 395 -21.61 -5.47 -3.01
CA THR A 395 -20.58 -5.84 -3.97
C THR A 395 -20.17 -7.32 -3.90
N ALA A 396 -20.79 -8.11 -3.02
CA ALA A 396 -20.37 -9.45 -2.69
C ALA A 396 -21.46 -10.51 -2.88
N PHE A 397 -22.59 -10.43 -2.16
CA PHE A 397 -23.50 -11.57 -2.05
C PHE A 397 -24.80 -11.36 -2.84
N ASP A 398 -25.40 -10.18 -2.73
CA ASP A 398 -26.65 -9.82 -3.39
C ASP A 398 -26.44 -8.67 -4.38
N VAL A 399 -25.48 -8.89 -5.29
CA VAL A 399 -24.99 -7.89 -6.25
C VAL A 399 -26.07 -7.54 -7.28
N ASN A 400 -26.44 -6.27 -7.34
CA ASN A 400 -27.11 -5.74 -8.54
C ASN A 400 -26.05 -5.50 -9.63
N HIS A 401 -26.02 -6.38 -10.63
CA HIS A 401 -24.98 -6.33 -11.66
C HIS A 401 -25.06 -5.12 -12.60
N ASP A 402 -26.25 -4.55 -12.82
CA ASP A 402 -26.40 -3.36 -13.69
C ASP A 402 -25.82 -2.12 -12.97
N TRP A 403 -26.14 -1.94 -11.69
CA TRP A 403 -25.49 -0.91 -10.86
C TRP A 403 -23.99 -1.14 -10.76
N TYR A 404 -23.53 -2.39 -10.60
CA TYR A 404 -22.11 -2.70 -10.48
C TYR A 404 -21.33 -2.33 -11.76
N GLU A 405 -21.92 -2.49 -12.94
CA GLU A 405 -21.35 -2.00 -14.21
C GLU A 405 -21.20 -0.48 -14.19
N HIS A 406 -22.21 0.25 -13.74
CA HIS A 406 -22.12 1.71 -13.57
C HIS A 406 -21.06 2.10 -12.53
N MET A 407 -20.99 1.42 -11.39
CA MET A 407 -19.97 1.65 -10.37
C MET A 407 -18.56 1.49 -10.96
N THR A 408 -18.30 0.40 -11.67
CA THR A 408 -16.98 0.17 -12.28
C THR A 408 -16.66 1.17 -13.39
N ASP A 409 -17.66 1.70 -14.11
CA ASP A 409 -17.49 2.83 -15.04
C ASP A 409 -17.09 4.12 -14.30
N GLN A 410 -17.73 4.42 -13.16
CA GLN A 410 -17.37 5.57 -12.33
C GLN A 410 -15.96 5.46 -11.77
N VAL A 411 -15.55 4.28 -11.30
CA VAL A 411 -14.17 4.04 -10.83
C VAL A 411 -13.18 4.23 -11.98
N ALA A 412 -13.44 3.64 -13.14
CA ALA A 412 -12.56 3.77 -14.30
C ALA A 412 -12.44 5.23 -14.78
N ALA A 413 -13.55 5.99 -14.75
CA ALA A 413 -13.55 7.41 -15.08
C ALA A 413 -12.76 8.25 -14.04
N ALA A 414 -12.88 7.94 -12.75
CA ALA A 414 -12.07 8.59 -11.71
C ALA A 414 -10.57 8.34 -11.93
N VAL A 415 -10.18 7.10 -12.25
CA VAL A 415 -8.79 6.76 -12.58
C VAL A 415 -8.31 7.54 -13.81
N ALA A 416 -9.07 7.53 -14.91
CA ALA A 416 -8.70 8.25 -16.13
C ALA A 416 -8.55 9.76 -15.90
N GLU A 417 -9.43 10.36 -15.09
CA GLU A 417 -9.36 11.78 -14.75
C GLU A 417 -8.14 12.08 -13.86
N ALA A 418 -7.91 11.32 -12.79
CA ALA A 418 -6.74 11.45 -11.92
C ALA A 418 -5.44 11.29 -12.71
N VAL A 419 -5.41 10.39 -13.69
CA VAL A 419 -4.28 10.23 -14.61
C VAL A 419 -4.13 11.49 -15.49
N SER A 420 -5.19 11.98 -16.09
CA SER A 420 -5.13 13.12 -17.01
C SER A 420 -4.78 14.46 -16.35
N ASN A 421 -5.16 14.64 -15.08
CA ASN A 421 -5.05 15.91 -14.37
C ASN A 421 -3.81 16.01 -13.47
N ARG A 422 -2.90 15.02 -13.55
CA ARG A 422 -1.61 15.02 -12.86
C ARG A 422 -0.86 16.32 -13.05
N ARG A 423 -0.32 16.86 -11.96
CA ARG A 423 0.47 18.09 -11.96
C ARG A 423 1.61 18.02 -10.94
N PRO A 424 2.69 18.80 -11.12
CA PRO A 424 3.79 18.85 -10.17
C PRO A 424 3.31 19.07 -8.73
N ALA A 425 3.84 18.29 -7.81
CA ALA A 425 3.44 18.28 -6.41
C ALA A 425 4.65 18.18 -5.47
N THR A 426 4.50 18.77 -4.29
CA THR A 426 5.33 18.50 -3.11
C THR A 426 4.58 17.56 -2.18
N LEU A 427 5.29 16.62 -1.56
CA LEU A 427 4.70 15.69 -0.60
C LEU A 427 5.14 16.00 0.82
N GLN A 428 4.26 15.71 1.76
CA GLN A 428 4.57 15.61 3.17
C GLN A 428 3.90 14.38 3.77
N VAL A 429 4.60 13.72 4.68
CA VAL A 429 4.14 12.50 5.34
C VAL A 429 4.19 12.64 6.85
N ALA A 430 3.22 12.02 7.51
CA ALA A 430 3.19 11.90 8.95
C ALA A 430 2.71 10.51 9.36
N ALA A 431 3.12 10.09 10.56
CA ALA A 431 2.61 8.90 11.21
C ALA A 431 2.37 9.22 12.69
N GLY A 432 1.35 8.61 13.25
CA GLY A 432 1.00 8.69 14.65
C GLY A 432 0.10 7.51 15.02
N ALA A 433 -0.73 7.70 16.04
CA ALA A 433 -1.65 6.68 16.48
C ALA A 433 -3.00 7.30 16.86
N HIS A 434 -4.07 6.55 16.65
CA HIS A 434 -5.44 6.92 16.96
C HIS A 434 -6.23 5.68 17.39
N TRP A 435 -6.89 5.76 18.54
CA TRP A 435 -7.68 4.66 19.13
C TRP A 435 -9.16 5.01 19.24
N PHE A 436 -9.51 6.29 19.14
CA PHE A 436 -10.85 6.74 19.42
C PHE A 436 -11.81 6.25 18.34
N GLY A 437 -12.89 5.60 18.77
CA GLY A 437 -13.87 5.00 17.86
C GLY A 437 -13.64 3.54 17.55
N ALA A 438 -12.50 2.93 17.90
CA ALA A 438 -12.18 1.55 17.57
C ALA A 438 -12.15 0.63 18.80
N LYS A 439 -12.59 -0.61 18.62
CA LYS A 439 -12.47 -1.71 19.58
C LYS A 439 -12.24 -3.02 18.80
N ASP A 440 -11.38 -3.87 19.34
CA ASP A 440 -11.24 -5.25 18.85
C ASP A 440 -12.42 -6.11 19.35
N GLY A 441 -13.11 -6.75 18.42
CA GLY A 441 -14.25 -7.62 18.67
C GLY A 441 -13.86 -9.00 19.19
N THR A 442 -12.62 -9.44 18.92
CA THR A 442 -12.24 -10.85 19.00
C THR A 442 -11.00 -11.06 19.88
N ASP A 443 -10.88 -12.25 20.46
CA ASP A 443 -9.72 -12.62 21.27
C ASP A 443 -8.64 -13.35 20.42
N PRO A 444 -7.35 -13.06 20.62
CA PRO A 444 -6.82 -12.07 21.56
C PRO A 444 -7.02 -10.62 21.12
N GLN A 445 -7.34 -9.74 22.08
CA GLN A 445 -7.56 -8.30 21.90
C GLN A 445 -6.26 -7.57 21.54
N ILE A 446 -6.01 -7.39 20.25
CA ILE A 446 -4.81 -6.76 19.69
C ILE A 446 -5.25 -5.73 18.67
N TYR A 447 -5.20 -4.46 19.06
CA TYR A 447 -5.52 -3.35 18.18
C TYR A 447 -4.27 -2.60 17.70
N ASP A 448 -4.07 -2.50 16.39
CA ASP A 448 -3.07 -1.63 15.77
C ASP A 448 -3.62 -0.19 15.64
N PRO A 449 -3.10 0.77 16.41
CA PRO A 449 -3.62 2.14 16.40
C PRO A 449 -2.97 3.02 15.34
N SER A 450 -2.07 2.49 14.53
CA SER A 450 -1.28 3.28 13.59
C SER A 450 -2.15 4.11 12.66
N LEU A 451 -1.82 5.39 12.58
CA LEU A 451 -2.46 6.37 11.70
C LEU A 451 -1.37 6.97 10.81
N HIS A 452 -1.51 6.79 9.51
CA HIS A 452 -0.58 7.34 8.54
C HIS A 452 -1.26 8.34 7.61
N VAL A 453 -0.53 9.40 7.26
CA VAL A 453 -1.04 10.48 6.41
C VAL A 453 0.00 10.85 5.37
N LEU A 454 -0.41 10.91 4.11
CA LEU A 454 0.38 11.45 3.01
C LEU A 454 -0.42 12.55 2.34
N GLN A 455 0.13 13.77 2.27
CA GLN A 455 -0.50 14.88 1.57
C GLN A 455 0.36 15.35 0.41
N ALA A 456 -0.25 15.47 -0.76
CA ALA A 456 0.30 16.08 -1.94
C ALA A 456 -0.28 17.48 -2.12
N SER A 457 0.59 18.48 -2.31
CA SER A 457 0.18 19.87 -2.56
C SER A 457 0.81 20.38 -3.84
N ASP A 458 0.13 21.27 -4.56
CA ASP A 458 0.68 21.91 -5.74
C ASP A 458 1.64 23.06 -5.41
N ALA A 459 2.16 23.73 -6.43
CA ALA A 459 3.11 24.83 -6.29
C ALA A 459 2.58 26.06 -5.51
N ASN A 460 1.26 26.20 -5.34
CA ASN A 460 0.65 27.26 -4.53
C ASN A 460 0.47 26.83 -3.06
N GLY A 461 0.70 25.56 -2.74
CA GLY A 461 0.43 24.97 -1.43
C GLY A 461 -1.01 24.48 -1.24
N ASP A 462 -1.83 24.46 -2.30
CA ASP A 462 -3.17 23.90 -2.24
C ASP A 462 -3.10 22.37 -2.34
N ALA A 463 -3.87 21.66 -1.52
CA ALA A 463 -3.86 20.19 -1.56
C ALA A 463 -4.43 19.67 -2.88
N ILE A 464 -3.73 18.68 -3.45
CA ILE A 464 -4.19 17.87 -4.58
C ILE A 464 -4.89 16.62 -4.06
N ALA A 465 -4.23 15.93 -3.13
CA ALA A 465 -4.71 14.70 -2.54
C ALA A 465 -4.21 14.55 -1.10
N THR A 466 -5.03 13.97 -0.23
CA THR A 466 -4.63 13.47 1.09
C THR A 466 -5.01 11.99 1.20
N LEU A 467 -4.02 11.13 1.40
CA LEU A 467 -4.23 9.71 1.72
C LEU A 467 -4.15 9.55 3.23
N VAL A 468 -5.12 8.84 3.80
CA VAL A 468 -5.17 8.51 5.23
C VAL A 468 -5.30 7.00 5.35
N GLN A 469 -4.40 6.36 6.11
CA GLN A 469 -4.51 4.96 6.46
C GLN A 469 -4.76 4.84 7.96
N TRP A 470 -5.86 4.17 8.33
CA TRP A 470 -6.21 3.81 9.70
C TRP A 470 -6.88 2.43 9.73
N ASN A 471 -7.05 1.86 10.93
CA ASN A 471 -7.46 0.48 11.13
C ASN A 471 -8.79 0.44 11.87
N ASP A 472 -9.92 0.49 11.14
CA ASP A 472 -11.25 0.40 11.76
C ASP A 472 -12.31 0.05 10.69
N HIS A 473 -13.26 -0.83 11.00
CA HIS A 473 -14.40 -1.16 10.15
C HIS A 473 -15.40 0.01 10.09
N PRO A 474 -15.82 0.48 8.90
CA PRO A 474 -16.94 1.44 8.79
C PRO A 474 -18.29 0.73 8.97
N GLU A 475 -18.64 0.51 10.23
CA GLU A 475 -19.85 -0.21 10.66
C GLU A 475 -20.55 0.47 11.87
N ALA A 476 -20.41 1.80 12.02
CA ALA A 476 -20.86 2.52 13.22
C ALA A 476 -22.38 2.47 13.48
N THR A 477 -23.14 1.99 12.49
CA THR A 477 -24.60 1.84 12.55
C THR A 477 -25.06 0.43 12.10
N LEU A 478 -24.14 -0.55 12.02
CA LEU A 478 -24.46 -1.89 11.52
C LEU A 478 -25.43 -2.60 12.48
N GLY A 479 -26.54 -3.11 11.96
CA GLY A 479 -27.59 -3.74 12.77
C GLY A 479 -28.44 -2.75 13.60
N TRP A 480 -28.28 -1.44 13.37
CA TRP A 480 -29.01 -0.41 14.10
C TRP A 480 -30.20 0.15 13.29
N GLU A 481 -31.27 0.52 14.01
CA GLU A 481 -32.45 1.18 13.46
C GLU A 481 -32.77 2.51 14.17
N PRO A 482 -33.12 3.58 13.42
CA PRO A 482 -33.62 4.80 14.01
C PRO A 482 -35.03 4.61 14.59
N PRO A 483 -35.44 5.47 15.55
CA PRO A 483 -36.82 5.48 16.05
C PRO A 483 -37.83 5.69 14.92
N LEU A 484 -38.98 5.01 15.00
CA LEU A 484 -40.03 5.09 13.98
C LEU A 484 -40.47 6.53 13.69
N GLU A 485 -40.54 7.40 14.71
CA GLU A 485 -40.90 8.81 14.55
C GLU A 485 -39.94 9.61 13.65
N ALA A 486 -38.70 9.14 13.45
CA ALA A 486 -37.74 9.77 12.56
C ALA A 486 -38.01 9.44 11.08
N ILE A 487 -38.70 8.34 10.79
CA ILE A 487 -38.88 7.80 9.43
C ILE A 487 -40.35 7.63 9.01
N GLU A 488 -41.32 7.94 9.88
CA GLU A 488 -42.75 7.68 9.62
C GLU A 488 -43.26 8.38 8.34
N ASP A 489 -42.83 9.62 8.10
CA ASP A 489 -43.19 10.37 6.90
C ASP A 489 -42.57 9.77 5.63
N ASP A 490 -41.31 9.29 5.73
CA ASP A 490 -40.62 8.63 4.62
C ASP A 490 -41.26 7.28 4.29
N CYS A 491 -41.64 6.50 5.30
CA CYS A 491 -42.36 5.24 5.06
C CYS A 491 -43.64 5.45 4.25
N ALA A 492 -44.38 6.53 4.54
CA ALA A 492 -45.57 6.87 3.77
C ALA A 492 -45.24 7.23 2.31
N LEU A 493 -44.11 7.91 2.06
CA LEU A 493 -43.61 8.22 0.73
C LEU A 493 -43.15 6.97 -0.03
N LEU A 494 -42.42 6.08 0.65
CA LEU A 494 -41.85 4.85 0.13
C LEU A 494 -42.88 3.72 0.00
N GLY A 495 -44.08 3.89 0.58
CA GLY A 495 -45.13 2.88 0.58
C GLY A 495 -44.89 1.71 1.53
N LEU A 496 -44.01 1.88 2.53
CA LEU A 496 -43.68 0.90 3.55
C LEU A 496 -44.77 0.90 4.64
N VAL A 497 -45.22 -0.29 5.06
CA VAL A 497 -46.33 -0.45 6.02
C VAL A 497 -46.04 -1.52 7.06
N GLY A 498 -46.54 -1.33 8.29
CA GLY A 498 -46.34 -2.28 9.37
C GLY A 498 -44.85 -2.48 9.66
N ASP A 499 -44.43 -3.73 9.81
CA ASP A 499 -43.05 -4.11 10.14
C ASP A 499 -42.05 -3.77 9.00
N GLU A 500 -42.52 -3.46 7.79
CA GLU A 500 -41.67 -2.99 6.69
C GLU A 500 -41.26 -1.52 6.81
N CYS A 501 -41.94 -0.74 7.66
CA CYS A 501 -41.54 0.63 7.96
C CYS A 501 -40.39 0.62 8.97
N ARG A 502 -39.21 0.24 8.49
CA ARG A 502 -37.95 0.18 9.23
C ARG A 502 -36.80 0.59 8.32
N ALA A 503 -35.76 1.18 8.89
CA ALA A 503 -34.57 1.61 8.13
C ALA A 503 -33.32 0.75 8.39
N GLU A 504 -33.36 -0.18 9.34
CA GLU A 504 -32.24 -1.10 9.64
C GLU A 504 -31.68 -1.75 8.36
N GLY A 505 -30.41 -1.47 8.05
CA GLY A 505 -29.75 -2.00 6.86
C GLY A 505 -30.38 -1.60 5.52
N ARG A 506 -31.16 -0.51 5.46
CA ARG A 506 -31.86 -0.06 4.24
C ARG A 506 -31.39 1.31 3.72
N TYR A 507 -30.29 1.83 4.24
CA TYR A 507 -29.73 3.13 3.86
C TYR A 507 -28.29 3.01 3.37
N PHE A 508 -27.89 3.94 2.50
CA PHE A 508 -26.51 4.10 2.09
C PHE A 508 -25.81 5.23 2.86
N THR A 509 -24.62 4.95 3.37
CA THR A 509 -23.70 5.92 3.98
C THR A 509 -22.27 5.49 3.70
N ALA A 510 -21.34 6.42 3.54
CA ALA A 510 -19.89 6.20 3.52
C ALA A 510 -19.30 6.12 4.94
N ASP A 511 -20.14 6.18 5.98
CA ASP A 511 -19.80 6.10 7.40
C ASP A 511 -18.70 7.13 7.80
N PHE A 512 -17.91 6.88 8.85
CA PHE A 512 -16.89 7.82 9.32
C PHE A 512 -15.82 8.18 8.25
N PRO A 513 -15.47 7.32 7.27
CA PRO A 513 -14.62 7.72 6.16
C PRO A 513 -15.19 8.88 5.33
N GLY A 514 -16.52 8.92 5.16
CA GLY A 514 -17.23 10.02 4.49
C GLY A 514 -17.02 11.35 5.21
N ILE A 515 -17.16 11.35 6.54
CA ILE A 515 -17.01 12.53 7.40
C ILE A 515 -15.56 13.00 7.44
N LEU A 516 -14.61 12.06 7.57
CA LEU A 516 -13.18 12.32 7.46
C LEU A 516 -12.85 13.06 6.16
N ARG A 517 -13.34 12.53 5.03
CA ARG A 517 -13.13 13.10 3.70
C ARG A 517 -13.67 14.53 3.63
N GLU A 518 -14.90 14.76 4.08
CA GLU A 518 -15.52 16.09 4.04
C GLU A 518 -14.72 17.12 4.85
N ASP A 519 -14.29 16.77 6.05
CA ASP A 519 -13.57 17.68 6.94
C ASP A 519 -12.18 18.02 6.44
N LEU A 520 -11.45 17.03 5.93
CA LEU A 520 -10.14 17.27 5.33
C LEU A 520 -10.26 18.06 4.03
N LYS A 521 -11.27 17.80 3.19
CA LYS A 521 -11.55 18.61 2.01
C LYS A 521 -11.88 20.05 2.37
N ALA A 522 -12.70 20.27 3.39
CA ALA A 522 -13.04 21.61 3.85
C ALA A 522 -11.82 22.36 4.40
N ARG A 523 -10.91 21.66 5.09
CA ARG A 523 -9.72 22.26 5.71
C ARG A 523 -8.57 22.51 4.73
N TYR A 524 -8.33 21.60 3.79
CA TYR A 524 -7.13 21.60 2.95
C TYR A 524 -7.41 21.65 1.44
N GLY A 525 -8.65 21.38 1.01
CA GLY A 525 -8.98 21.17 -0.40
C GLY A 525 -8.55 19.79 -0.90
N GLY A 526 -8.46 19.63 -2.22
CA GLY A 526 -8.03 18.39 -2.87
C GLY A 526 -9.00 17.22 -2.70
N GLU A 527 -8.58 16.05 -3.18
CA GLU A 527 -9.29 14.79 -2.96
C GLU A 527 -8.76 14.07 -1.70
N VAL A 528 -9.59 13.23 -1.08
CA VAL A 528 -9.20 12.47 0.11
C VAL A 528 -9.50 11.00 -0.12
N ALA A 529 -8.51 10.14 0.10
CA ALA A 529 -8.62 8.69 0.00
C ALA A 529 -8.36 8.08 1.37
N PHE A 530 -9.35 7.35 1.89
CA PHE A 530 -9.22 6.56 3.11
C PHE A 530 -8.85 5.12 2.73
N LEU A 531 -7.82 4.59 3.37
CA LEU A 531 -7.31 3.24 3.15
C LEU A 531 -7.41 2.48 4.47
N ASN A 532 -8.11 1.35 4.46
CA ASN A 532 -8.11 0.48 5.62
C ASN A 532 -6.79 -0.24 5.77
N GLY A 533 -6.29 -0.32 7.00
CA GLY A 533 -5.21 -1.24 7.32
C GLY A 533 -5.71 -2.51 7.98
N ALA A 534 -5.14 -2.84 9.13
CA ALA A 534 -5.36 -4.10 9.82
C ALA A 534 -6.68 -4.09 10.61
N LEU A 535 -7.79 -4.28 9.89
CA LEU A 535 -9.12 -4.35 10.49
C LEU A 535 -9.63 -5.77 10.75
N GLY A 536 -8.91 -6.81 10.32
CA GLY A 536 -9.33 -8.20 10.49
C GLY A 536 -9.54 -8.57 11.96
N VAL A 537 -10.30 -9.65 12.18
CA VAL A 537 -10.84 -10.07 13.50
C VAL A 537 -11.74 -9.01 14.16
N ILE A 538 -12.57 -8.33 13.34
CA ILE A 538 -13.68 -7.46 13.77
C ILE A 538 -13.20 -6.26 14.61
N ILE A 539 -12.20 -5.54 14.10
CA ILE A 539 -11.80 -4.25 14.68
C ILE A 539 -12.73 -3.17 14.12
N GLY A 540 -13.61 -2.65 14.96
CA GLY A 540 -14.67 -1.74 14.55
C GLY A 540 -15.16 -0.81 15.66
N PRO A 541 -16.10 0.09 15.33
CA PRO A 541 -16.84 0.88 16.31
C PRO A 541 -17.79 0.06 17.16
N GLY A 542 -18.05 -1.21 16.83
CA GLY A 542 -18.84 -2.13 17.64
C GLY A 542 -18.39 -2.17 19.10
N GLY A 543 -19.19 -1.62 20.02
CA GLY A 543 -18.89 -1.61 21.45
C GLY A 543 -17.77 -0.66 21.92
N ALA A 544 -17.17 0.15 21.02
CA ALA A 544 -16.24 1.22 21.42
C ALA A 544 -16.99 2.31 22.22
N GLN A 545 -16.33 2.98 23.16
CA GLN A 545 -16.93 4.14 23.83
C GLN A 545 -16.66 5.41 23.02
N VAL A 546 -17.73 6.05 22.56
CA VAL A 546 -17.71 7.33 21.85
C VAL A 546 -18.47 8.36 22.68
N TRP A 547 -18.01 9.61 22.69
CA TRP A 547 -18.65 10.69 23.44
C TRP A 547 -18.48 12.03 22.72
N GLU A 548 -19.33 12.99 23.03
CA GLU A 548 -19.18 14.37 22.58
C GLU A 548 -17.91 14.98 23.18
N VAL A 549 -16.92 15.24 22.32
CA VAL A 549 -15.58 15.71 22.74
C VAL A 549 -15.58 17.23 22.90
N ASP A 550 -15.24 17.70 24.11
CA ASP A 550 -15.14 19.12 24.43
C ASP A 550 -13.94 19.41 25.35
N GLU A 551 -13.71 20.69 25.70
CA GLU A 551 -12.59 21.09 26.57
C GLU A 551 -12.64 20.45 27.98
N THR A 552 -13.82 20.11 28.48
CA THR A 552 -14.04 19.46 29.78
C THR A 552 -14.07 17.94 29.72
N HIS A 553 -14.38 17.37 28.56
CA HIS A 553 -14.42 15.94 28.26
C HIS A 553 -13.49 15.61 27.07
N PRO A 554 -12.18 15.80 27.23
CA PRO A 554 -11.22 15.59 26.15
C PRO A 554 -11.08 14.10 25.82
N LEU A 555 -10.37 13.80 24.72
CA LEU A 555 -10.09 12.44 24.25
C LEU A 555 -9.42 11.54 25.31
N GLY A 556 -8.57 12.09 26.19
CA GLY A 556 -7.89 11.32 27.24
C GLY A 556 -7.14 10.10 26.68
N ASN A 557 -7.45 8.91 27.20
CA ASN A 557 -6.91 7.64 26.70
C ASN A 557 -7.61 7.11 25.44
N GLN A 558 -8.55 7.85 24.87
CA GLN A 558 -9.31 7.56 23.64
C GLN A 558 -10.23 6.33 23.67
N MET A 559 -10.17 5.48 24.70
CA MET A 559 -10.91 4.22 24.76
C MET A 559 -12.05 4.22 25.79
N VAL A 560 -11.99 5.10 26.79
CA VAL A 560 -12.97 5.19 27.87
C VAL A 560 -13.44 6.62 28.04
N ALA A 561 -14.75 6.82 27.99
CA ALA A 561 -15.35 8.14 28.14
C ALA A 561 -15.05 8.74 29.53
N PRO A 562 -14.66 10.03 29.61
CA PRO A 562 -14.36 10.66 30.89
C PRO A 562 -15.64 10.85 31.72
N PRO A 563 -15.54 10.90 33.07
CA PRO A 563 -16.71 11.07 33.93
C PRO A 563 -17.49 12.35 33.61
N GLY A 564 -18.80 12.20 33.34
CA GLY A 564 -19.70 13.32 33.04
C GLY A 564 -19.84 13.67 31.56
N ALA A 565 -19.11 12.97 30.68
CA ALA A 565 -19.28 13.10 29.23
C ALA A 565 -20.70 12.73 28.78
N VAL A 566 -21.05 13.16 27.57
CA VAL A 566 -22.35 12.90 26.95
C VAL A 566 -22.15 11.91 25.80
N ALA A 567 -23.00 10.89 25.75
CA ALA A 567 -23.00 9.94 24.64
C ALA A 567 -23.53 10.57 23.33
N PRO A 568 -23.16 10.04 22.15
CA PRO A 568 -23.72 10.47 20.87
C PRO A 568 -25.23 10.32 20.87
N GLY A 569 -25.98 11.36 20.50
CA GLY A 569 -27.45 11.37 20.59
C GLY A 569 -28.01 11.68 21.99
N GLY A 570 -27.16 11.77 23.02
CA GLY A 570 -27.51 12.17 24.38
C GLY A 570 -27.43 11.03 25.40
N GLY A 571 -27.51 11.38 26.69
CA GLY A 571 -27.46 10.39 27.78
C GLY A 571 -26.04 9.92 28.11
N THR A 572 -25.92 8.68 28.61
CA THR A 572 -24.68 8.11 29.18
C THR A 572 -24.32 6.74 28.61
N ASN A 573 -24.94 6.33 27.50
CA ASN A 573 -24.63 5.07 26.82
C ASN A 573 -23.62 5.31 25.68
N TYR A 574 -22.32 5.28 25.98
CA TYR A 574 -21.27 5.61 25.01
C TYR A 574 -21.09 4.58 23.88
N THR A 575 -21.76 3.44 23.98
CA THR A 575 -21.75 2.39 22.94
C THR A 575 -23.03 2.41 22.12
N GLU A 576 -23.92 3.40 22.31
CA GLU A 576 -25.13 3.53 21.50
C GLU A 576 -24.77 3.84 20.05
N GLU A 577 -25.31 3.03 19.15
CA GLU A 577 -25.25 3.24 17.70
C GLU A 577 -26.25 4.32 17.32
N ASN A 578 -25.82 5.22 16.44
CA ASN A 578 -26.63 6.27 15.80
C ASN A 578 -25.74 7.06 14.82
N PHE A 579 -26.34 7.88 13.96
CA PHE A 579 -25.54 8.65 13.00
C PHE A 579 -24.61 9.66 13.66
N ARG A 580 -24.93 10.20 14.85
CA ARG A 580 -24.04 11.15 15.54
C ARG A 580 -22.74 10.47 16.00
N ARG A 581 -22.77 9.16 16.29
CA ARG A 581 -21.57 8.36 16.60
C ARG A 581 -20.60 8.37 15.42
N THR A 582 -21.09 8.04 14.23
CA THR A 582 -20.34 8.07 12.96
C THR A 582 -19.67 9.42 12.74
N GLU A 583 -20.44 10.50 12.94
CA GLU A 583 -19.97 11.88 12.78
C GLU A 583 -18.82 12.20 13.74
N ILE A 584 -18.96 11.87 15.02
CA ILE A 584 -17.92 12.13 16.03
C ILE A 584 -16.64 11.34 15.72
N ILE A 585 -16.73 10.06 15.32
CA ILE A 585 -15.56 9.25 14.95
C ILE A 585 -14.80 9.92 13.80
N GLY A 586 -15.49 10.27 12.71
CA GLY A 586 -14.89 10.92 11.55
C GLY A 586 -14.32 12.30 11.85
N GLU A 587 -15.03 13.13 12.64
CA GLU A 587 -14.58 14.44 13.12
C GLU A 587 -13.26 14.32 13.91
N GLN A 588 -13.19 13.40 14.87
CA GLN A 588 -12.00 13.23 15.71
C GLN A 588 -10.82 12.65 14.93
N LEU A 589 -11.08 11.75 13.97
CA LEU A 589 -10.07 11.23 13.05
C LEU A 589 -9.51 12.35 12.16
N ALA A 590 -10.37 13.20 11.59
CA ALA A 590 -9.94 14.35 10.78
C ALA A 590 -9.10 15.36 11.59
N LEU A 591 -9.46 15.59 12.86
CA LEU A 591 -8.67 16.41 13.77
C LEU A 591 -7.32 15.77 14.10
N ALA A 592 -7.26 14.44 14.27
CA ALA A 592 -6.01 13.71 14.47
C ALA A 592 -5.08 13.82 13.25
N VAL A 593 -5.63 13.62 12.04
CA VAL A 593 -4.91 13.83 10.78
C VAL A 593 -4.39 15.26 10.67
N GLY A 594 -5.22 16.25 11.01
CA GLY A 594 -4.80 17.65 10.98
C GLY A 594 -3.64 17.96 11.92
N ARG A 595 -3.62 17.38 13.14
CA ARG A 595 -2.49 17.52 14.08
C ARG A 595 -1.21 16.87 13.55
N LEU A 596 -1.33 15.73 12.87
CA LEU A 596 -0.19 15.07 12.23
C LEU A 596 0.38 15.90 11.08
N LEU A 597 -0.49 16.50 10.26
CA LEU A 597 -0.07 17.38 9.17
C LEU A 597 0.64 18.65 9.64
N ASP A 598 0.26 19.20 10.80
CA ASP A 598 0.93 20.37 11.40
C ASP A 598 2.41 20.09 11.75
N ALA A 599 2.79 18.81 11.89
CA ALA A 599 4.16 18.35 12.17
C ALA A 599 4.71 17.40 11.10
N ALA A 600 4.11 17.36 9.90
CA ALA A 600 4.49 16.43 8.85
C ALA A 600 5.92 16.68 8.33
N THR A 601 6.58 15.59 7.95
CA THR A 601 7.90 15.61 7.33
C THR A 601 7.74 15.84 5.83
N PRO A 602 8.27 16.94 5.27
CA PRO A 602 8.33 17.11 3.82
C PRO A 602 9.21 16.03 3.19
N LEU A 603 8.77 15.46 2.07
CA LEU A 603 9.56 14.52 1.30
C LEU A 603 10.33 15.25 0.20
N ASP A 604 11.64 15.20 0.30
CA ASP A 604 12.53 15.69 -0.76
C ASP A 604 12.75 14.57 -1.79
N ARG A 605 12.15 14.74 -2.98
CA ARG A 605 12.39 13.91 -4.17
C ARG A 605 12.25 12.40 -3.96
N PRO A 606 11.10 11.93 -3.47
CA PRO A 606 10.91 10.51 -3.21
C PRO A 606 10.99 9.68 -4.51
N LEU A 607 11.73 8.57 -4.46
CA LEU A 607 11.71 7.56 -5.52
C LEU A 607 10.38 6.81 -5.47
N LEU A 608 9.70 6.68 -6.60
CA LEU A 608 8.53 5.82 -6.75
C LEU A 608 8.98 4.46 -7.31
N SER A 609 8.53 3.37 -6.70
CA SER A 609 8.62 2.02 -7.25
C SER A 609 7.38 1.21 -6.90
N TYR A 610 7.09 0.21 -7.74
CA TYR A 610 6.00 -0.73 -7.57
C TYR A 610 6.52 -2.16 -7.78
N ASP A 611 6.24 -3.03 -6.84
CA ASP A 611 6.56 -4.45 -6.91
C ASP A 611 5.29 -5.27 -6.63
N VAL A 612 5.17 -6.46 -7.21
CA VAL A 612 4.01 -7.34 -7.01
C VAL A 612 4.46 -8.79 -6.96
N HIS A 613 3.89 -9.56 -6.03
CA HIS A 613 4.14 -10.99 -5.91
C HIS A 613 2.83 -11.76 -5.96
N PRO A 614 2.51 -12.43 -7.09
CA PRO A 614 1.36 -13.30 -7.17
C PRO A 614 1.60 -14.60 -6.41
N PHE A 615 0.58 -15.09 -5.74
CA PHE A 615 0.61 -16.38 -5.05
C PHE A 615 -0.73 -17.11 -5.20
N TYR A 616 -0.72 -18.39 -4.87
CA TYR A 616 -1.90 -19.23 -4.83
C TYR A 616 -2.14 -19.63 -3.38
N THR A 617 -3.40 -19.64 -2.98
CA THR A 617 -3.80 -20.09 -1.64
C THR A 617 -5.02 -20.98 -1.74
N ARG A 618 -5.16 -21.90 -0.77
CA ARG A 618 -6.23 -22.88 -0.74
C ARG A 618 -7.54 -22.22 -0.35
N LEU A 619 -8.57 -22.40 -1.17
CA LEU A 619 -9.97 -22.13 -0.85
C LEU A 619 -10.55 -23.34 -0.12
N SER A 620 -10.20 -23.48 1.16
CA SER A 620 -10.68 -24.60 1.98
C SER A 620 -12.15 -24.46 2.34
N ASN A 621 -12.67 -23.23 2.36
CA ASN A 621 -14.07 -22.95 2.59
C ASN A 621 -14.94 -23.52 1.46
N PHE A 622 -15.62 -24.62 1.74
CA PHE A 622 -16.51 -25.27 0.78
C PHE A 622 -17.68 -24.39 0.37
N GLY A 623 -18.19 -23.53 1.26
CA GLY A 623 -19.28 -22.61 0.97
C GLY A 623 -18.90 -21.64 -0.15
N PHE A 624 -17.71 -21.07 -0.12
CA PHE A 624 -17.24 -20.16 -1.18
C PHE A 624 -17.07 -20.87 -2.53
N ARG A 625 -16.75 -22.17 -2.54
CA ARG A 625 -16.74 -22.98 -3.77
C ARG A 625 -18.14 -23.23 -4.33
N VAL A 626 -19.17 -23.21 -3.49
CA VAL A 626 -20.58 -23.25 -3.89
C VAL A 626 -21.00 -21.89 -4.45
N LEU A 627 -20.69 -20.79 -3.75
CA LEU A 627 -21.09 -19.44 -4.17
C LEU A 627 -20.43 -18.99 -5.49
N THR A 628 -19.27 -19.56 -5.84
CA THR A 628 -18.56 -19.29 -7.10
C THR A 628 -19.01 -20.18 -8.27
N VAL A 629 -20.04 -21.01 -8.09
CA VAL A 629 -20.70 -21.71 -9.20
C VAL A 629 -21.42 -20.69 -10.06
N VAL A 630 -21.16 -20.74 -11.36
CA VAL A 630 -21.80 -19.85 -12.34
C VAL A 630 -23.16 -20.42 -12.70
N ASP A 631 -24.21 -19.64 -12.48
CA ASP A 631 -25.55 -19.99 -12.93
C ASP A 631 -25.63 -19.95 -14.46
N GLU A 632 -26.15 -21.01 -15.08
CA GLU A 632 -26.17 -21.16 -16.55
C GLU A 632 -27.13 -20.17 -17.24
N GLU A 633 -28.15 -19.69 -16.54
CA GLU A 633 -29.16 -18.78 -17.11
C GLU A 633 -28.67 -17.33 -17.13
N THR A 634 -28.07 -16.90 -16.02
CA THR A 634 -27.60 -15.52 -15.81
C THR A 634 -26.13 -15.32 -16.21
N GLY A 635 -25.33 -16.38 -16.20
CA GLY A 635 -23.88 -16.31 -16.39
C GLY A 635 -23.14 -15.67 -15.20
N ARG A 636 -23.77 -15.59 -14.03
CA ARG A 636 -23.25 -14.92 -12.83
C ARG A 636 -23.06 -15.90 -11.67
N PRO A 637 -22.09 -15.65 -10.78
CA PRO A 637 -21.97 -16.36 -9.51
C PRO A 637 -22.89 -15.74 -8.44
N SER A 638 -23.01 -16.40 -7.28
CA SER A 638 -23.60 -15.82 -6.07
C SER A 638 -22.60 -15.06 -5.19
N LEU A 639 -21.33 -15.04 -5.59
CA LEU A 639 -20.27 -14.26 -4.95
C LEU A 639 -19.51 -13.42 -5.99
N GLY A 640 -19.59 -12.10 -5.82
CA GLY A 640 -18.95 -11.10 -6.69
C GLY A 640 -19.71 -10.86 -7.99
N HIS A 641 -19.17 -9.93 -8.80
CA HIS A 641 -19.79 -9.57 -10.07
C HIS A 641 -19.31 -10.47 -11.21
N THR A 642 -18.00 -10.68 -11.30
CA THR A 642 -17.35 -11.46 -12.37
C THR A 642 -17.07 -12.89 -11.89
N PRO A 643 -17.37 -13.93 -12.68
CA PRO A 643 -16.97 -15.29 -12.37
C PRO A 643 -15.46 -15.42 -12.07
N ALA A 644 -15.11 -15.83 -10.86
CA ALA A 644 -13.73 -16.03 -10.46
C ALA A 644 -13.16 -17.36 -11.00
N PRO A 645 -11.94 -17.37 -11.57
CA PRO A 645 -11.24 -18.61 -11.90
C PRO A 645 -10.78 -19.29 -10.60
N LEU A 646 -10.98 -20.61 -10.53
CA LEU A 646 -10.41 -21.44 -9.49
C LEU A 646 -9.41 -22.41 -10.11
N TYR A 647 -8.49 -22.90 -9.30
CA TYR A 647 -7.39 -23.73 -9.76
C TYR A 647 -7.34 -25.06 -9.02
N GLU A 648 -7.00 -26.11 -9.75
CA GLU A 648 -6.57 -27.38 -9.19
C GLU A 648 -5.04 -27.35 -9.07
N CYS A 649 -4.55 -27.41 -7.83
CA CYS A 649 -3.11 -27.45 -7.55
C CYS A 649 -2.69 -28.78 -6.91
N PRO A 650 -1.40 -29.16 -6.97
CA PRO A 650 -0.92 -30.37 -6.31
C PRO A 650 -1.11 -30.26 -4.79
N PRO A 651 -1.52 -31.33 -4.08
CA PRO A 651 -1.69 -31.30 -2.63
C PRO A 651 -0.43 -30.87 -1.87
N LEU A 652 0.74 -31.34 -2.33
CA LEU A 652 2.06 -31.00 -1.77
C LEU A 652 2.95 -30.34 -2.82
N GLY A 653 3.86 -29.48 -2.35
CA GLY A 653 4.83 -28.77 -3.18
C GLY A 653 4.34 -27.40 -3.68
N PRO A 654 5.15 -26.73 -4.51
CA PRO A 654 4.93 -25.34 -4.88
C PRO A 654 3.66 -25.15 -5.70
N LYS A 655 2.94 -24.07 -5.38
CA LYS A 655 1.75 -23.62 -6.08
C LYS A 655 2.15 -22.47 -7.02
N SER A 656 1.94 -22.63 -8.31
CA SER A 656 2.46 -21.72 -9.35
C SER A 656 1.69 -21.91 -10.66
N ASP A 657 1.82 -20.98 -11.60
CA ASP A 657 1.23 -21.08 -12.95
C ASP A 657 1.67 -22.36 -13.71
N ALA A 658 2.80 -22.96 -13.32
CA ALA A 658 3.30 -24.20 -13.92
C ALA A 658 2.73 -25.47 -13.26
N THR A 659 2.23 -25.37 -12.03
CA THR A 659 1.76 -26.52 -11.23
C THR A 659 0.26 -26.51 -11.02
N CYS A 660 -0.38 -25.34 -11.03
CA CYS A 660 -1.80 -25.14 -10.88
C CYS A 660 -2.47 -25.01 -12.24
N VAL A 661 -3.61 -25.67 -12.42
CA VAL A 661 -4.38 -25.67 -13.66
C VAL A 661 -5.75 -25.06 -13.41
N ASP A 662 -6.17 -24.14 -14.29
CA ASP A 662 -7.51 -23.56 -14.27
C ASP A 662 -8.57 -24.67 -14.37
N ASP A 663 -9.56 -24.66 -13.47
CA ASP A 663 -10.63 -25.65 -13.45
C ASP A 663 -11.63 -25.51 -14.61
N GLY A 664 -11.52 -24.44 -15.41
CA GLY A 664 -12.38 -24.17 -16.56
C GLY A 664 -13.84 -23.98 -16.19
N PHE A 665 -14.12 -23.54 -14.96
CA PHE A 665 -15.45 -23.47 -14.36
C PHE A 665 -16.14 -24.84 -14.21
N GLU A 666 -15.37 -25.93 -14.11
CA GLU A 666 -15.93 -27.28 -13.92
C GLU A 666 -16.72 -27.38 -12.61
N VAL A 667 -17.99 -27.79 -12.73
CA VAL A 667 -18.91 -27.97 -11.60
C VAL A 667 -19.04 -29.44 -11.24
N LEU A 668 -18.88 -29.76 -9.97
CA LEU A 668 -19.12 -31.06 -9.38
C LEU A 668 -20.38 -31.03 -8.49
N GLN A 669 -20.89 -32.22 -8.18
CA GLN A 669 -22.03 -32.39 -7.28
C GLN A 669 -21.57 -33.06 -5.99
N ASP A 670 -21.88 -32.44 -4.87
CA ASP A 670 -21.64 -33.02 -3.56
C ASP A 670 -22.83 -33.90 -3.15
N GLY A 671 -22.60 -35.21 -3.05
CA GLY A 671 -23.66 -36.15 -2.70
C GLY A 671 -24.04 -36.18 -1.22
N ALA A 672 -23.25 -35.56 -0.34
CA ALA A 672 -23.52 -35.56 1.11
C ALA A 672 -24.46 -34.41 1.49
N VAL A 673 -24.19 -33.21 0.98
CA VAL A 673 -25.00 -32.00 1.25
C VAL A 673 -25.91 -31.59 0.08
N GLY A 674 -25.79 -32.22 -1.09
CA GLY A 674 -26.73 -32.06 -2.21
C GLY A 674 -26.58 -30.75 -2.98
N VAL A 675 -25.39 -30.14 -2.97
CA VAL A 675 -25.11 -28.86 -3.65
C VAL A 675 -24.09 -29.00 -4.77
N ALA A 676 -24.20 -28.11 -5.76
CA ALA A 676 -23.20 -27.92 -6.80
C ALA A 676 -22.01 -27.12 -6.23
N TYR A 677 -20.79 -27.45 -6.63
CA TYR A 677 -19.60 -26.69 -6.23
C TYR A 677 -18.53 -26.72 -7.32
N ARG A 678 -17.63 -25.73 -7.30
CA ARG A 678 -16.50 -25.65 -8.23
C ARG A 678 -15.41 -26.68 -7.92
N LYS A 679 -14.87 -27.33 -8.95
CA LYS A 679 -13.84 -28.36 -8.81
C LYS A 679 -12.52 -27.81 -8.26
N GLY A 680 -12.10 -26.63 -8.73
CA GLY A 680 -10.92 -25.95 -8.20
C GLY A 680 -11.04 -25.68 -6.69
N ASP A 681 -9.92 -25.73 -6.00
CA ASP A 681 -9.81 -25.54 -4.55
C ASP A 681 -8.72 -24.54 -4.17
N HIS A 682 -8.20 -23.78 -5.13
CA HIS A 682 -7.25 -22.69 -4.92
C HIS A 682 -7.69 -21.44 -5.69
N VAL A 683 -7.38 -20.29 -5.11
CA VAL A 683 -7.49 -18.97 -5.75
C VAL A 683 -6.09 -18.43 -6.03
N LYS A 684 -5.96 -17.59 -7.06
CA LYS A 684 -4.74 -16.85 -7.36
C LYS A 684 -4.94 -15.39 -7.00
N THR A 685 -4.03 -14.85 -6.20
CA THR A 685 -4.06 -13.46 -5.76
C THR A 685 -2.65 -12.86 -5.74
N ALA A 686 -2.45 -11.67 -5.18
CA ALA A 686 -1.14 -11.04 -5.08
C ALA A 686 -1.02 -10.07 -3.90
N VAL A 687 0.20 -9.94 -3.38
CA VAL A 687 0.60 -8.80 -2.54
C VAL A 687 1.25 -7.75 -3.44
N GLU A 688 0.91 -6.48 -3.25
CA GLU A 688 1.46 -5.36 -4.00
C GLU A 688 2.22 -4.42 -3.05
N TYR A 689 3.41 -3.96 -3.45
CA TYR A 689 4.26 -3.09 -2.64
C TYR A 689 4.62 -1.80 -3.38
N VAL A 690 4.06 -0.67 -2.90
CA VAL A 690 4.38 0.67 -3.43
C VAL A 690 5.37 1.34 -2.49
N ARG A 691 6.51 1.78 -3.01
CA ARG A 691 7.48 2.57 -2.25
C ARG A 691 7.59 3.98 -2.81
N LEU A 692 7.53 4.96 -1.92
CA LEU A 692 7.62 6.38 -2.23
C LEU A 692 8.61 7.05 -1.28
N GLY A 693 9.89 7.03 -1.66
CA GLY A 693 10.99 7.48 -0.81
C GLY A 693 11.03 6.66 0.49
N PRO A 694 10.86 7.27 1.67
CA PRO A 694 10.87 6.57 2.95
C PRO A 694 9.55 5.86 3.31
N ILE A 695 8.52 5.96 2.45
CA ILE A 695 7.22 5.33 2.67
C ILE A 695 7.18 3.99 1.95
N GLY A 696 6.83 2.93 2.68
CA GLY A 696 6.42 1.65 2.11
C GLY A 696 4.93 1.42 2.35
N MET A 697 4.17 1.13 1.30
CA MET A 697 2.75 0.80 1.35
C MET A 697 2.52 -0.64 0.87
N MET A 698 2.31 -1.54 1.83
CA MET A 698 2.05 -2.96 1.59
C MET A 698 0.55 -3.20 1.48
N PHE A 699 0.07 -3.54 0.29
CA PHE A 699 -1.32 -3.87 0.00
C PHE A 699 -1.50 -5.38 0.15
N LEU A 700 -2.23 -5.75 1.20
CA LEU A 700 -2.50 -7.11 1.64
C LEU A 700 -3.95 -7.47 1.28
N THR A 701 -4.16 -8.73 0.93
CA THR A 701 -5.45 -9.23 0.47
C THR A 701 -6.42 -9.39 1.65
N GLY A 702 -7.66 -8.96 1.51
CA GLY A 702 -8.70 -9.17 2.52
C GLY A 702 -8.47 -8.58 3.91
N GLU A 703 -9.09 -9.18 4.92
CA GLU A 703 -9.20 -8.61 6.26
C GLU A 703 -8.08 -9.15 7.16
N ILE A 704 -7.01 -8.37 7.29
CA ILE A 704 -5.79 -8.78 8.02
C ILE A 704 -5.87 -8.34 9.49
N PRO A 705 -5.65 -9.23 10.45
CA PRO A 705 -5.67 -8.87 11.86
C PRO A 705 -4.37 -8.20 12.30
N SER A 706 -4.44 -7.43 13.38
CA SER A 706 -3.33 -6.56 13.84
C SER A 706 -2.07 -7.33 14.24
N GLU A 707 -2.17 -8.55 14.74
CA GLU A 707 -1.01 -9.36 15.08
C GLU A 707 -0.19 -9.77 13.86
N ILE A 708 -0.81 -9.85 12.67
CA ILE A 708 -0.11 -10.16 11.42
C ILE A 708 0.56 -8.91 10.84
N THR A 709 0.03 -7.71 11.07
CA THR A 709 0.67 -6.48 10.58
C THR A 709 1.70 -5.92 11.56
N ASN A 710 1.36 -5.86 12.85
CA ASN A 710 2.12 -5.16 13.90
C ASN A 710 2.82 -6.10 14.89
N GLY A 711 2.53 -7.40 14.84
CA GLY A 711 3.10 -8.40 15.74
C GLY A 711 2.37 -8.53 17.06
N LEU A 712 2.67 -9.61 17.80
CA LEU A 712 2.13 -9.82 19.14
C LEU A 712 2.72 -8.77 20.10
N PRO A 713 1.92 -8.18 21.00
CA PRO A 713 2.41 -7.19 21.95
C PRO A 713 3.54 -7.70 22.85
N ALA A 714 4.42 -6.80 23.29
CA ALA A 714 5.60 -7.11 24.11
C ALA A 714 5.32 -7.99 25.35
N GLY A 715 4.14 -7.85 25.94
CA GLY A 715 3.70 -8.59 27.12
C GLY A 715 3.06 -9.96 26.83
N PHE A 716 2.74 -10.28 25.57
CA PHE A 716 1.87 -11.40 25.18
C PHE A 716 2.32 -12.75 25.72
N ARG A 717 3.61 -13.05 25.63
CA ARG A 717 4.17 -14.33 26.11
C ARG A 717 4.34 -14.40 27.63
N THR A 718 4.32 -13.26 28.33
CA THR A 718 4.62 -13.19 29.77
C THR A 718 3.39 -13.07 30.65
N ALA A 719 2.32 -12.47 30.13
CA ALA A 719 1.02 -12.34 30.78
C ALA A 719 -0.07 -12.52 29.70
N PRO A 720 -0.21 -13.74 29.16
CA PRO A 720 -1.16 -14.02 28.08
C PRO A 720 -2.61 -13.70 28.49
N GLU A 721 -2.99 -13.92 29.75
CA GLU A 721 -4.33 -13.68 30.26
C GLU A 721 -4.80 -12.23 30.15
N ALA A 722 -3.89 -11.28 29.96
CA ALA A 722 -4.22 -9.86 29.84
C ALA A 722 -4.58 -9.42 28.41
N TRP A 723 -4.75 -10.39 27.50
CA TRP A 723 -5.12 -10.19 26.10
C TRP A 723 -6.43 -10.89 25.73
N TYR A 724 -7.12 -11.49 26.69
CA TYR A 724 -8.35 -12.22 26.47
C TYR A 724 -9.46 -11.63 27.32
N ALA A 725 -10.58 -11.29 26.69
CA ALA A 725 -11.82 -10.88 27.35
C ALA A 725 -12.73 -12.08 27.65
N GLU A 726 -12.68 -13.11 26.81
CA GLU A 726 -13.55 -14.28 26.83
C GLU A 726 -12.96 -15.44 27.64
N ASP A 727 -13.64 -16.60 27.63
CA ASP A 727 -13.11 -17.81 28.25
C ASP A 727 -11.80 -18.20 27.57
N PRO A 728 -10.70 -18.30 28.33
CA PRO A 728 -9.41 -18.73 27.82
C PRO A 728 -9.37 -20.03 27.03
N GLU A 729 -10.36 -20.93 27.21
CA GLU A 729 -10.42 -22.23 26.54
C GLU A 729 -10.91 -22.16 25.09
N LEU A 730 -11.56 -21.07 24.67
CA LEU A 730 -12.06 -20.91 23.28
C LEU A 730 -10.90 -20.71 22.30
N HIS A 731 -9.95 -19.84 22.67
CA HIS A 731 -8.86 -19.44 21.79
C HIS A 731 -7.51 -20.09 22.15
N ALA A 732 -6.63 -20.20 21.15
CA ALA A 732 -5.24 -20.58 21.41
C ALA A 732 -4.55 -19.51 22.26
N GLN A 733 -3.79 -19.89 23.29
CA GLN A 733 -3.21 -18.95 24.25
C GLN A 733 -1.71 -19.06 24.42
N GLY A 734 -1.09 -17.95 24.82
CA GLY A 734 0.30 -17.92 25.26
C GLY A 734 1.23 -18.49 24.20
N ALA A 735 1.86 -19.64 24.45
CA ALA A 735 2.75 -20.29 23.50
C ALA A 735 2.02 -21.12 22.40
N ALA A 736 0.73 -21.41 22.58
CA ALA A 736 -0.07 -22.14 21.60
C ALA A 736 -0.56 -21.24 20.46
N PHE A 737 -0.74 -19.94 20.71
CA PHE A 737 -1.03 -18.96 19.67
C PHE A 737 0.27 -18.59 18.96
N THR A 738 0.39 -18.97 17.69
CA THR A 738 1.59 -18.73 16.88
C THR A 738 1.24 -18.08 15.55
N ILE A 739 2.08 -17.14 15.13
CA ILE A 739 2.02 -16.46 13.83
C ILE A 739 3.36 -16.66 13.08
N PRO A 740 3.40 -16.59 11.74
CA PRO A 740 4.64 -16.79 10.97
C PRO A 740 5.59 -15.57 10.98
N GLY A 741 5.45 -14.66 11.96
CA GLY A 741 6.02 -13.31 11.96
C GLY A 741 4.97 -12.25 11.62
N PHE A 742 5.39 -11.01 11.45
CA PHE A 742 4.49 -9.88 11.12
C PHE A 742 5.07 -8.95 10.05
N VAL A 743 4.19 -8.29 9.30
CA VAL A 743 4.52 -7.53 8.08
C VAL A 743 5.52 -6.42 8.34
N ARG A 744 5.29 -5.57 9.37
CA ARG A 744 6.17 -4.43 9.68
C ARG A 744 7.61 -4.87 9.98
N GLN A 745 7.81 -6.00 10.65
CA GLN A 745 9.16 -6.55 10.89
C GLN A 745 9.92 -6.90 9.60
N ARG A 746 9.19 -7.19 8.52
CA ARG A 746 9.76 -7.53 7.21
C ARG A 746 9.95 -6.30 6.33
N MET A 747 9.36 -5.16 6.69
CA MET A 747 9.55 -3.89 5.98
C MET A 747 10.87 -3.24 6.41
N SER A 748 11.42 -2.39 5.55
CA SER A 748 12.70 -1.69 5.79
C SER A 748 12.53 -0.17 5.82
N ASP A 749 11.27 0.26 5.84
CA ASP A 749 10.82 1.58 5.47
C ASP A 749 10.61 2.41 6.73
N THR A 750 10.63 3.74 6.61
CA THR A 750 10.44 4.60 7.81
C THR A 750 8.96 4.74 8.15
N TYR A 751 8.11 4.76 7.13
CA TYR A 751 6.66 4.83 7.26
C TYR A 751 6.08 3.55 6.67
N GLU A 752 5.67 2.62 7.55
CA GLU A 752 5.26 1.26 7.20
C GLU A 752 3.74 1.14 7.16
N TRP A 753 3.16 1.48 6.02
CA TRP A 753 1.71 1.39 5.82
C TRP A 753 1.35 -0.05 5.48
N THR A 754 0.44 -0.62 6.25
CA THR A 754 -0.14 -1.94 6.00
C THR A 754 -1.60 -1.72 5.64
N ILE A 755 -1.99 -2.07 4.42
CA ILE A 755 -3.31 -1.77 3.84
C ILE A 755 -4.01 -3.10 3.59
N GLY A 756 -5.12 -3.36 4.27
CA GLY A 756 -5.98 -4.50 4.01
C GLY A 756 -6.88 -4.26 2.79
N LEU A 757 -7.57 -5.29 2.32
CA LEU A 757 -8.47 -5.22 1.15
C LEU A 757 -7.76 -4.62 -0.07
N GLY A 758 -6.46 -4.91 -0.20
CA GLY A 758 -5.58 -4.41 -1.23
C GLY A 758 -5.71 -5.20 -2.51
N SER A 759 -6.45 -4.66 -3.49
CA SER A 759 -6.68 -5.28 -4.81
C SER A 759 -7.35 -6.66 -4.81
N ASP A 760 -7.75 -7.18 -3.65
CA ASP A 760 -8.52 -8.43 -3.50
C ASP A 760 -9.17 -8.55 -2.10
N GLN A 761 -10.20 -9.39 -2.01
CA GLN A 761 -10.87 -9.78 -0.77
C GLN A 761 -10.98 -11.31 -0.71
N LEU A 762 -10.40 -11.88 0.35
CA LEU A 762 -10.38 -13.32 0.63
C LEU A 762 -10.91 -13.63 2.04
N GLY A 763 -11.61 -12.67 2.64
CA GLY A 763 -12.15 -12.74 3.99
C GLY A 763 -11.10 -12.58 5.07
N TYR A 764 -11.41 -13.09 6.27
CA TYR A 764 -10.53 -13.01 7.43
C TYR A 764 -9.27 -13.86 7.28
N HIS A 765 -8.14 -13.25 7.62
CA HIS A 765 -6.85 -13.94 7.73
C HIS A 765 -6.62 -14.40 9.17
N VAL A 766 -7.10 -15.60 9.50
CA VAL A 766 -6.99 -16.16 10.85
C VAL A 766 -5.71 -17.00 10.97
N PRO A 767 -4.85 -16.78 12.00
CA PRO A 767 -3.71 -17.64 12.24
C PRO A 767 -4.13 -19.10 12.41
N ILE A 768 -3.48 -20.03 11.71
CA ILE A 768 -3.86 -21.46 11.73
C ILE A 768 -3.83 -22.09 13.14
N SER A 769 -3.05 -21.51 14.05
CA SER A 769 -3.00 -21.92 15.46
C SER A 769 -4.30 -21.64 16.21
N ASN A 770 -5.03 -20.58 15.83
CA ASN A 770 -6.33 -20.23 16.38
C ASN A 770 -7.50 -20.77 15.56
N PHE A 771 -7.29 -21.15 14.30
CA PHE A 771 -8.34 -21.58 13.39
C PHE A 771 -9.15 -22.79 13.92
N ARG A 772 -10.48 -22.71 13.90
CA ARG A 772 -11.42 -23.80 14.25
C ARG A 772 -12.41 -24.08 13.12
N ALA A 773 -12.49 -25.33 12.68
CA ALA A 773 -13.54 -25.79 11.78
C ALA A 773 -14.62 -26.51 12.59
N LEU A 774 -15.88 -26.03 12.51
CA LEU A 774 -17.01 -26.60 13.24
C LEU A 774 -17.11 -28.12 13.05
N CYS A 775 -17.34 -28.83 14.14
CA CYS A 775 -17.66 -30.24 14.14
C CYS A 775 -19.08 -30.45 13.60
N VAL A 776 -19.19 -31.12 12.45
CA VAL A 776 -20.49 -31.37 11.79
C VAL A 776 -21.13 -32.68 12.24
N GLY A 777 -20.56 -33.38 13.22
CA GLY A 777 -21.05 -34.67 13.69
C GLY A 777 -22.48 -34.60 14.22
N ASP A 778 -22.79 -33.54 14.96
CA ASP A 778 -24.11 -33.33 15.54
C ASP A 778 -25.18 -33.07 14.48
N GLU A 779 -24.84 -32.31 13.44
CA GLU A 779 -25.73 -32.03 12.30
C GLU A 779 -25.92 -33.26 11.40
N LEU A 780 -24.83 -33.97 11.08
CA LEU A 780 -24.87 -35.08 10.11
C LEU A 780 -25.37 -36.40 10.70
N ILE A 781 -25.16 -36.65 12.00
CA ILE A 781 -25.45 -37.93 12.65
C ILE A 781 -26.44 -37.77 13.79
N GLY A 782 -26.26 -36.76 14.65
CA GLY A 782 -27.17 -36.43 15.74
C GLY A 782 -26.45 -35.86 16.97
N GLU A 783 -27.20 -35.16 17.81
CA GLU A 783 -26.74 -34.48 19.04
C GLU A 783 -25.82 -35.36 19.92
N GLY A 784 -24.68 -34.79 20.33
CA GLY A 784 -23.72 -35.42 21.25
C GLY A 784 -22.59 -36.21 20.59
N VAL A 785 -22.61 -36.34 19.26
CA VAL A 785 -21.57 -37.02 18.49
C VAL A 785 -20.25 -36.24 18.51
N CYS A 786 -20.29 -34.91 18.43
CA CYS A 786 -19.10 -34.07 18.56
C CYS A 786 -18.46 -34.20 19.93
N GLN A 787 -19.26 -34.23 21.00
CA GLN A 787 -18.79 -34.51 22.35
C GLN A 787 -18.14 -35.90 22.46
N GLU A 788 -18.71 -36.95 21.86
CA GLU A 788 -18.09 -38.28 21.84
C GLU A 788 -16.74 -38.30 21.10
N LEU A 789 -16.64 -37.57 19.98
CA LEU A 789 -15.38 -37.42 19.24
C LEU A 789 -14.33 -36.72 20.10
N TYR A 790 -14.70 -35.65 20.79
CA TYR A 790 -13.81 -34.91 21.69
C TYR A 790 -13.34 -35.80 22.86
N GLU A 791 -14.24 -36.49 23.55
CA GLU A 791 -13.91 -37.39 24.67
C GLU A 791 -13.01 -38.57 24.25
N SER A 792 -13.12 -39.00 22.99
CA SER A 792 -12.24 -40.02 22.41
C SER A 792 -10.85 -39.48 21.98
N GLY A 793 -10.67 -38.16 21.96
CA GLY A 793 -9.49 -37.48 21.43
C GLY A 793 -9.40 -37.48 19.90
N SER A 794 -10.52 -37.66 19.20
CA SER A 794 -10.57 -37.63 17.73
C SER A 794 -10.60 -36.21 17.16
N ILE A 795 -11.04 -35.24 17.95
CA ILE A 795 -11.03 -33.80 17.65
C ILE A 795 -10.47 -33.05 18.86
N GLU A 796 -9.90 -31.88 18.62
CA GLU A 796 -9.15 -31.11 19.62
C GLU A 796 -10.03 -30.28 20.55
N TYR A 797 -11.24 -29.93 20.11
CA TYR A 797 -12.17 -29.04 20.82
C TYR A 797 -13.55 -29.70 20.94
N PRO A 798 -14.37 -29.35 21.95
CA PRO A 798 -15.68 -29.96 22.17
C PRO A 798 -16.61 -29.89 20.95
N ASP A 799 -16.50 -28.83 20.17
CA ASP A 799 -17.35 -28.47 19.06
C ASP A 799 -16.57 -28.29 17.74
N ALA A 800 -15.26 -28.50 17.69
CA ALA A 800 -14.46 -28.16 16.51
C ALA A 800 -13.22 -29.04 16.29
N VAL A 801 -12.75 -29.02 15.05
CA VAL A 801 -11.46 -29.58 14.62
C VAL A 801 -10.46 -28.44 14.42
N ALA A 802 -9.22 -28.63 14.87
CA ALA A 802 -8.16 -27.65 14.66
C ALA A 802 -7.85 -27.46 13.16
N GLY A 803 -7.57 -26.21 12.76
CA GLY A 803 -7.14 -25.92 11.39
C GLY A 803 -5.88 -26.70 10.96
N THR A 804 -4.94 -26.94 11.88
CA THR A 804 -3.74 -27.75 11.62
C THR A 804 -4.06 -29.21 11.29
N THR A 805 -5.06 -29.79 11.97
CA THR A 805 -5.58 -31.13 11.68
C THR A 805 -6.30 -31.14 10.34
N CYS A 806 -7.10 -30.12 10.04
CA CYS A 806 -7.76 -30.02 8.73
C CYS A 806 -6.78 -29.85 7.56
N LYS A 807 -5.71 -29.06 7.74
CA LYS A 807 -4.61 -28.98 6.77
C LYS A 807 -3.96 -30.35 6.55
N GLN A 808 -3.64 -31.07 7.62
CA GLN A 808 -3.07 -32.41 7.52
C GLN A 808 -3.99 -33.39 6.77
N VAL A 809 -5.29 -33.38 7.10
CA VAL A 809 -6.31 -34.21 6.44
C VAL A 809 -6.40 -33.91 4.94
N ALA A 810 -6.34 -32.62 4.56
CA ALA A 810 -6.44 -32.18 3.17
C ALA A 810 -5.18 -32.50 2.34
N GLU A 811 -3.99 -32.30 2.91
CA GLU A 811 -2.72 -32.38 2.16
C GLU A 811 -2.07 -33.76 2.19
N SER A 812 -2.27 -34.52 3.27
CA SER A 812 -1.61 -35.81 3.49
C SER A 812 -2.55 -36.82 4.19
N PRO A 813 -3.70 -37.16 3.58
CA PRO A 813 -4.64 -38.10 4.17
C PRO A 813 -3.99 -39.48 4.35
N THR A 814 -3.99 -40.01 5.56
CA THR A 814 -3.49 -41.36 5.85
C THR A 814 -4.50 -42.44 5.50
N GLY A 815 -5.77 -42.07 5.33
CA GLY A 815 -6.91 -42.96 5.11
C GLY A 815 -7.40 -43.63 6.40
N THR A 816 -6.89 -43.20 7.56
CA THR A 816 -7.27 -43.72 8.89
C THR A 816 -8.06 -42.72 9.72
N GLU A 817 -8.22 -41.50 9.21
CA GLU A 817 -8.97 -40.43 9.83
C GLU A 817 -10.44 -40.83 9.98
N PRO A 818 -11.08 -40.54 11.13
CA PRO A 818 -12.52 -40.75 11.27
C PRO A 818 -13.28 -39.95 10.21
N PHE A 819 -14.29 -40.57 9.60
CA PHE A 819 -15.11 -39.93 8.56
C PHE A 819 -15.65 -38.55 9.00
N LEU A 820 -16.06 -38.42 10.26
CA LEU A 820 -16.59 -37.16 10.78
C LEU A 820 -15.53 -36.07 10.93
N VAL A 821 -14.25 -36.41 11.18
CA VAL A 821 -13.16 -35.42 11.16
C VAL A 821 -12.96 -34.89 9.75
N VAL A 822 -12.95 -35.79 8.75
CA VAL A 822 -12.86 -35.41 7.33
C VAL A 822 -14.06 -34.57 6.91
N ALA A 823 -15.26 -34.91 7.37
CA ALA A 823 -16.47 -34.16 7.10
C ALA A 823 -16.43 -32.76 7.73
N SER A 824 -16.00 -32.63 8.99
CA SER A 824 -15.85 -31.34 9.66
C SER A 824 -14.82 -30.45 8.96
N CYS A 825 -13.68 -31.00 8.55
CA CYS A 825 -12.68 -30.22 7.82
C CYS A 825 -13.14 -29.77 6.42
N ARG A 826 -14.13 -30.44 5.83
CA ARG A 826 -14.69 -30.07 4.54
C ARG A 826 -15.85 -29.10 4.67
N TYR A 827 -16.75 -29.32 5.62
CA TYR A 827 -18.04 -28.62 5.71
C TYR A 827 -18.13 -27.66 6.88
N GLY A 828 -17.26 -27.76 7.88
CA GLY A 828 -17.33 -27.01 9.13
C GLY A 828 -17.40 -25.51 8.89
N GLN A 829 -16.51 -24.95 8.06
CA GLN A 829 -16.53 -23.51 7.71
C GLN A 829 -17.84 -23.05 7.03
N ALA A 830 -18.58 -23.97 6.38
CA ALA A 830 -19.72 -23.63 5.55
C ALA A 830 -21.07 -23.87 6.24
N LEU A 831 -21.14 -24.77 7.22
CA LEU A 831 -22.38 -25.18 7.87
C LEU A 831 -22.65 -24.47 9.19
N GLY A 832 -21.65 -23.77 9.74
CA GLY A 832 -21.82 -22.96 10.94
C GLY A 832 -20.48 -22.51 11.52
N GLU A 833 -20.54 -21.97 12.72
CA GLU A 833 -19.39 -21.46 13.47
C GLU A 833 -19.15 -22.29 14.74
N ALA A 834 -17.89 -22.43 15.12
CA ALA A 834 -17.55 -22.91 16.47
C ALA A 834 -17.68 -21.74 17.46
N ASP A 835 -17.85 -22.04 18.74
CA ASP A 835 -18.07 -21.02 19.77
C ASP A 835 -16.86 -20.07 19.86
N GLY A 836 -17.09 -18.77 19.65
CA GLY A 836 -16.03 -17.75 19.57
C GLY A 836 -15.21 -17.75 18.26
N HIS A 837 -15.65 -18.43 17.20
CA HIS A 837 -14.89 -18.63 15.97
C HIS A 837 -15.72 -18.38 14.70
N TYR A 838 -16.25 -17.17 14.59
CA TYR A 838 -17.06 -16.72 13.45
C TYR A 838 -16.19 -16.47 12.21
N GLU A 839 -14.98 -15.95 12.38
CA GLU A 839 -14.10 -15.46 11.31
C GLU A 839 -13.74 -16.57 10.32
N GLU A 840 -13.60 -17.81 10.79
CA GLU A 840 -13.32 -18.98 9.96
C GLU A 840 -14.43 -19.28 8.95
N THR A 841 -15.67 -18.88 9.23
CA THR A 841 -16.80 -19.04 8.30
C THR A 841 -16.72 -18.10 7.11
N ASN A 842 -16.08 -16.95 7.31
CA ASN A 842 -15.86 -15.92 6.29
C ASN A 842 -14.43 -15.91 5.76
N SER A 843 -13.55 -16.80 6.23
CA SER A 843 -12.19 -16.97 5.71
C SER A 843 -12.19 -17.85 4.45
N ALA A 844 -11.43 -17.47 3.42
CA ALA A 844 -11.21 -18.36 2.27
C ALA A 844 -10.50 -19.66 2.68
N GLY A 845 -9.60 -19.61 3.66
CA GLY A 845 -9.05 -20.82 4.24
C GLY A 845 -7.91 -20.65 5.24
N TRP A 846 -7.55 -21.76 5.86
CA TRP A 846 -6.55 -21.83 6.94
C TRP A 846 -5.08 -21.63 6.48
N ASP A 847 -4.81 -21.63 5.17
CA ASP A 847 -3.46 -21.41 4.61
C ASP A 847 -3.14 -19.92 4.37
N LEU A 848 -4.16 -19.04 4.39
CA LEU A 848 -4.07 -17.63 3.97
C LEU A 848 -2.92 -16.86 4.63
N VAL A 849 -2.79 -16.96 5.95
CA VAL A 849 -1.77 -16.20 6.70
C VAL A 849 -0.35 -16.64 6.33
N GLU A 850 -0.13 -17.93 6.12
CA GLU A 850 1.19 -18.47 5.76
C GLU A 850 1.55 -18.05 4.32
N ASP A 851 0.64 -18.26 3.37
CA ASP A 851 0.84 -17.92 1.96
C ASP A 851 1.04 -16.39 1.75
N LEU A 852 0.25 -15.57 2.44
CA LEU A 852 0.38 -14.10 2.42
C LEU A 852 1.77 -13.68 2.92
N MET A 853 2.23 -14.24 4.02
CA MET A 853 3.50 -13.87 4.61
C MET A 853 4.67 -14.34 3.76
N ASP A 854 4.58 -15.50 3.11
CA ASP A 854 5.56 -15.94 2.11
C ASP A 854 5.64 -14.98 0.91
N ALA A 855 4.50 -14.46 0.45
CA ALA A 855 4.47 -13.44 -0.60
C ALA A 855 5.11 -12.11 -0.13
N VAL A 856 4.87 -11.69 1.11
CA VAL A 856 5.54 -10.52 1.72
C VAL A 856 7.05 -10.75 1.82
N ALA A 857 7.49 -11.95 2.21
CA ALA A 857 8.92 -12.28 2.27
C ALA A 857 9.58 -12.23 0.89
N ALA A 858 8.88 -12.67 -0.16
CA ALA A 858 9.38 -12.60 -1.53
C ALA A 858 9.56 -11.15 -2.02
N LEU A 859 8.69 -10.22 -1.60
CA LEU A 859 8.78 -8.79 -1.94
C LEU A 859 9.86 -8.05 -1.15
N THR A 860 10.02 -8.38 0.13
CA THR A 860 10.95 -7.67 1.02
C THR A 860 12.34 -8.30 1.09
N GLY A 861 12.46 -9.58 0.71
CA GLY A 861 13.65 -10.39 0.93
C GLY A 861 13.88 -10.76 2.40
N SER A 862 12.87 -10.60 3.26
CA SER A 862 12.93 -10.89 4.70
C SER A 862 11.96 -12.01 5.09
N GLU A 863 12.52 -13.11 5.60
CA GLU A 863 11.78 -14.25 6.19
C GLU A 863 11.76 -14.17 7.73
N ASP A 864 11.85 -12.96 8.31
CA ASP A 864 11.84 -12.80 9.77
C ASP A 864 10.52 -13.36 10.34
N SER A 865 10.68 -14.33 11.25
CA SER A 865 9.61 -15.07 11.92
C SER A 865 9.42 -14.62 13.37
N THR A 866 10.01 -13.49 13.75
CA THR A 866 9.80 -12.88 15.07
C THR A 866 8.32 -12.56 15.25
N GLU A 867 7.70 -13.17 16.25
CA GLU A 867 6.26 -13.03 16.49
C GLU A 867 5.93 -11.87 17.45
N VAL A 868 6.83 -11.56 18.38
CA VAL A 868 6.60 -10.54 19.42
C VAL A 868 7.25 -9.23 19.00
N ASN A 869 6.45 -8.17 18.92
CA ASN A 869 6.93 -6.82 18.73
C ASN A 869 7.23 -6.19 20.11
N PRO A 870 8.51 -5.98 20.48
CA PRO A 870 8.88 -5.43 21.78
C PRO A 870 8.50 -3.95 21.94
N ASP A 871 8.28 -3.24 20.84
CA ASP A 871 7.94 -1.81 20.82
C ASP A 871 6.43 -1.57 20.78
N PHE A 872 5.64 -2.63 20.63
CA PHE A 872 4.18 -2.57 20.65
C PHE A 872 3.63 -2.98 22.03
N PRO A 873 3.14 -2.03 22.84
CA PRO A 873 2.66 -2.34 24.18
C PRO A 873 1.29 -3.02 24.22
N GLY A 874 0.48 -2.89 23.14
CA GLY A 874 -0.88 -3.38 22.96
C GLY A 874 -1.89 -2.87 24.01
N TRP A 875 -2.72 -1.90 23.63
CA TRP A 875 -3.72 -1.32 24.53
C TRP A 875 -5.13 -1.56 24.02
N TRP A 876 -6.04 -1.90 24.92
CA TRP A 876 -7.47 -2.12 24.65
C TRP A 876 -8.28 -1.80 25.91
N PRO A 877 -9.63 -1.70 25.89
CA PRO A 877 -10.41 -1.28 27.04
C PRO A 877 -10.19 -2.10 28.34
N GLY A 878 -9.90 -3.39 28.25
CA GLY A 878 -9.55 -4.25 29.39
C GLY A 878 -8.10 -4.09 29.88
N ARG A 879 -7.24 -3.45 29.09
CA ARG A 879 -5.82 -3.22 29.37
C ARG A 879 -5.46 -1.78 29.00
N LEU A 880 -5.74 -0.86 29.91
CA LEU A 880 -5.54 0.56 29.69
C LEU A 880 -4.06 0.98 29.82
N PRO A 881 -3.62 1.99 29.06
CA PRO A 881 -2.28 2.56 29.17
C PRO A 881 -2.05 3.20 30.55
N PRO A 882 -0.81 3.22 31.06
CA PRO A 882 -0.44 3.95 32.25
C PRO A 882 -0.38 5.47 31.96
N GLY A 883 -1.55 6.13 31.95
CA GLY A 883 -1.70 7.55 31.63
C GLY A 883 -2.58 7.79 30.40
N ASP A 884 -2.61 9.03 29.92
CA ASP A 884 -3.25 9.36 28.64
C ASP A 884 -2.37 8.91 27.47
N LEU A 885 -3.01 8.59 26.34
CA LEU A 885 -2.30 8.29 25.11
C LEU A 885 -1.77 9.59 24.47
N PRO A 886 -0.66 9.53 23.72
CA PRO A 886 -0.03 10.71 23.11
C PRO A 886 -0.95 11.56 22.23
#